data_AF-A0A972FSZ1-F1
#
_entry.id   AF-A0A972FSZ1-F1
#
_cell.length_a   1.000
_cell.length_b   1.000
_cell.length_c   1.000
_cell.angle_alpha   90.00
_cell.angle_beta   90.00
_cell.angle_gamma   90.00
#
_symmetry.space_group_name_H-M   'P 1'
#
loop_
_entity.id
_entity.type
_entity.pdbx_description
1 polymer ?
#
loop_
_entity_poly.entity_id
_entity_poly.type
_entity_poly.pdbx_seq_one_letter_code
_entity_poly.pdbx_strand_id
1 'polypeptide(L)'
;MLVILFAIIYLILLVMAIACFAALGYVALMLIISKPMFATLALGIGLFASGGFIVYYMIKFLFSSSERQELNMIELNLDEEPELKNVILDLTQSIGTKFPKKVLLSYNVNASVFYTSSFWSMFFPVRKNLNIGLGLVNGVTVSEFKGILAHEFGHFSQRSMAVGSYVHNVNKVIHNLLYDNESYNNTIASWSNASIYFKLVNWLAFVFNSGVQFVLRQMYSQVNKGNLALSREMEFHADAVGATYVGTKPMIDSLLRMNLVSDSLDQVVDYYNGQIRNGIKPDNIFSRQTIAMNLMAQRLKLPLENNFPYVSAEKAAAGVKSYIRVKDLWASHPSDEDRILSYKSGNYMEIPADCRPAGILFSNLKKTQEEATAFLYRDVTFENEPVFDSGADFEASFTKEINDFPECFNGYYDNHNPLHLDLDATDASDPENVTYFGTSQVALLSELATLQNDLNFLEYMTQNPAAYRNFEYESGRYSSDKASLVAEILAKKMAETVKQIQQNDKDIYAFFRRLASEKDRKDEFRKAYDSFYKMDAEFDRLAKKYTEMHEEFEFAYQNNQPELIHAKLNRFYHIEDSFCDELSHLMKSAAYKAAITDEATNAFNAYISDRPRYFTNDKYNHEAINQKAIVLNLYMAVLQRAYVQNKKKLLGLKAELMSS
;
A
#
# COMPACT_ATOMS: atom_id res chain seq x y z
N MET A 1 19.21 -24.80 10.33
CA MET A 1 19.03 -25.92 9.36
C MET A 1 18.77 -25.43 7.94
N LEU A 2 17.77 -24.55 7.70
CA LEU A 2 17.42 -24.04 6.36
C LEU A 2 18.55 -23.30 5.62
N VAL A 3 19.31 -22.45 6.34
CA VAL A 3 20.46 -21.73 5.77
C VAL A 3 21.57 -22.67 5.31
N ILE A 4 21.84 -23.73 6.10
CA ILE A 4 22.82 -24.77 5.76
C ILE A 4 22.35 -25.55 4.53
N LEU A 5 21.06 -25.89 4.47
CA LEU A 5 20.46 -26.53 3.29
C LEU A 5 20.59 -25.65 2.04
N PHE A 6 20.33 -24.34 2.16
CA PHE A 6 20.55 -23.39 1.06
C PHE A 6 22.01 -23.35 0.63
N ALA A 7 22.96 -23.23 1.56
CA ALA A 7 24.38 -23.22 1.26
C ALA A 7 24.83 -24.51 0.53
N ILE A 8 24.35 -25.68 0.97
CA ILE A 8 24.65 -26.97 0.34
C ILE A 8 24.07 -27.03 -1.08
N ILE A 9 22.78 -26.70 -1.26
CA ILE A 9 22.13 -26.74 -2.57
C ILE A 9 22.81 -25.75 -3.52
N TYR A 10 23.07 -24.53 -3.06
CA TYR A 10 23.77 -23.53 -3.85
C TYR A 10 25.16 -23.99 -4.27
N LEU A 11 25.93 -24.61 -3.35
CA LEU A 11 27.24 -25.18 -3.67
C LEU A 11 27.12 -26.29 -4.73
N ILE A 12 26.13 -27.17 -4.63
CA ILE A 12 25.87 -28.21 -5.64
C ILE A 12 25.54 -27.59 -7.00
N LEU A 13 24.66 -26.58 -7.04
CA LEU A 13 24.32 -25.86 -8.27
C LEU A 13 25.54 -25.19 -8.90
N LEU A 14 26.40 -24.57 -8.09
CA LEU A 14 27.64 -23.94 -8.54
C LEU A 14 28.64 -24.96 -9.10
N VAL A 15 28.82 -26.11 -8.42
CA VAL A 15 29.67 -27.20 -8.91
C VAL A 15 29.13 -27.76 -10.23
N MET A 16 27.81 -27.92 -10.36
CA MET A 16 27.19 -28.34 -11.62
C MET A 16 27.39 -27.31 -12.74
N ALA A 17 27.29 -26.01 -12.44
CA ALA A 17 27.55 -24.94 -13.40
C ALA A 17 29.01 -24.98 -13.91
N ILE A 18 29.97 -25.15 -12.99
CA ILE A 18 31.41 -25.26 -13.32
C ILE A 18 31.68 -26.54 -14.15
N ALA A 19 31.09 -27.67 -13.75
CA ALA A 19 31.21 -28.93 -14.51
C ALA A 19 30.61 -28.81 -15.91
N CYS A 20 29.47 -28.13 -16.05
CA CYS A 20 28.84 -27.84 -17.34
C CYS A 20 29.73 -26.96 -18.22
N PHE A 21 30.34 -25.90 -17.66
CA PHE A 21 31.30 -25.06 -18.39
C PHE A 21 32.51 -25.87 -18.88
N ALA A 22 33.09 -26.71 -18.02
CA ALA A 22 34.21 -27.57 -18.41
C ALA A 22 33.83 -28.57 -19.52
N ALA A 23 32.65 -29.19 -19.41
CA ALA A 23 32.14 -30.13 -20.41
C ALA A 23 31.87 -29.44 -21.76
N LEU A 24 31.20 -28.27 -21.75
CA LEU A 24 30.94 -27.48 -22.96
C LEU A 24 32.24 -26.99 -23.60
N GLY A 25 33.22 -26.58 -22.79
CA GLY A 25 34.56 -26.20 -23.27
C GLY A 25 35.32 -27.37 -23.90
N TYR A 26 35.23 -28.57 -23.31
CA TYR A 26 35.82 -29.78 -23.88
C TYR A 26 35.16 -30.16 -25.22
N VAL A 27 33.82 -30.14 -25.28
CA VAL A 27 33.06 -30.41 -26.51
C VAL A 27 33.39 -29.36 -27.58
N ALA A 28 33.46 -28.08 -27.22
CA ALA A 28 33.87 -27.00 -28.10
C ALA A 28 35.24 -27.27 -28.73
N LEU A 29 36.23 -27.62 -27.91
CA LEU A 29 37.59 -27.91 -28.34
C LEU A 29 37.65 -29.13 -29.27
N MET A 30 36.99 -30.23 -28.90
CA MET A 30 36.95 -31.45 -29.72
C MET A 30 36.25 -31.24 -31.06
N LEU A 31 35.20 -30.42 -31.08
CA LEU A 31 34.45 -30.07 -32.28
C LEU A 31 35.29 -29.23 -33.26
N ILE A 32 36.09 -28.28 -32.74
CA ILE A 32 37.04 -27.49 -33.54
C ILE A 32 38.16 -28.38 -34.11
N ILE A 33 38.73 -29.28 -33.29
CA ILE A 33 39.83 -30.17 -33.70
C ILE A 33 39.38 -31.19 -34.76
N SER A 34 38.20 -31.78 -34.60
CA SER A 34 37.74 -32.88 -35.46
C SER A 34 37.42 -32.43 -36.88
N LYS A 35 36.92 -31.19 -37.07
CA LYS A 35 36.63 -30.61 -38.39
C LYS A 35 36.88 -29.10 -38.36
N PRO A 36 38.11 -28.60 -38.58
CA PRO A 36 38.41 -27.17 -38.48
C PRO A 36 37.80 -26.42 -39.68
N MET A 37 36.68 -25.74 -39.44
CA MET A 37 36.00 -24.90 -40.42
C MET A 37 35.28 -23.74 -39.71
N PHE A 38 34.91 -22.70 -40.46
CA PHE A 38 34.29 -21.51 -39.86
C PHE A 38 33.07 -21.83 -38.99
N ALA A 39 32.21 -22.75 -39.43
CA ALA A 39 31.01 -23.15 -38.68
C ALA A 39 31.36 -23.86 -37.35
N THR A 40 32.39 -24.72 -37.32
CA THR A 40 32.79 -25.42 -36.09
C THR A 40 33.55 -24.51 -35.13
N LEU A 41 34.30 -23.54 -35.66
CA LEU A 41 34.89 -22.47 -34.86
C LEU A 41 33.82 -21.59 -34.22
N ALA A 42 32.83 -21.15 -34.99
CA ALA A 42 31.71 -20.34 -34.48
C ALA A 42 30.89 -21.09 -33.42
N LEU A 43 30.56 -22.36 -33.67
CA LEU A 43 29.85 -23.21 -32.70
C LEU A 43 30.68 -23.50 -31.45
N GLY A 44 31.99 -23.73 -31.59
CA GLY A 44 32.89 -23.98 -30.46
C GLY A 44 33.04 -22.75 -29.55
N ILE A 45 33.29 -21.57 -30.13
CA ILE A 45 33.25 -20.29 -29.39
C ILE A 45 31.88 -20.12 -28.73
N GLY A 46 30.82 -20.50 -29.46
CA GLY A 46 29.47 -20.50 -28.95
C GLY A 46 29.32 -21.29 -27.65
N LEU A 47 29.73 -22.56 -27.68
CA LEU A 47 29.59 -23.49 -26.55
C LEU A 47 30.41 -23.05 -25.34
N PHE A 48 31.62 -22.56 -25.58
CA PHE A 48 32.47 -22.02 -24.53
C PHE A 48 31.84 -20.79 -23.84
N ALA A 49 31.34 -19.84 -24.64
CA ALA A 49 30.66 -18.64 -24.12
C ALA A 49 29.37 -18.98 -23.35
N SER A 50 28.58 -19.95 -23.83
CA SER A 50 27.36 -20.42 -23.15
C SER A 50 27.65 -21.02 -21.77
N GLY A 51 28.70 -21.85 -21.65
CA GLY A 51 29.14 -22.32 -20.34
C GLY A 51 29.64 -21.17 -19.44
N GLY A 52 30.31 -20.16 -20.02
CA GLY A 52 30.69 -18.94 -19.30
C GLY A 52 29.48 -18.16 -18.77
N PHE A 53 28.41 -18.04 -19.56
CA PHE A 53 27.16 -17.40 -19.15
C PHE A 53 26.45 -18.17 -18.03
N ILE A 54 26.52 -19.50 -18.03
CA ILE A 54 25.97 -20.34 -16.94
C ILE A 54 26.69 -20.04 -15.61
N VAL A 55 28.02 -19.98 -15.62
CA VAL A 55 28.81 -19.65 -14.41
C VAL A 55 28.59 -18.20 -13.99
N TYR A 56 28.58 -17.26 -14.95
CA TYR A 56 28.31 -15.85 -14.69
C TYR A 56 26.95 -15.63 -14.03
N TYR A 57 25.90 -16.32 -14.50
CA TYR A 57 24.57 -16.28 -13.90
C TYR A 57 24.58 -16.67 -12.41
N MET A 58 25.43 -17.64 -12.03
CA MET A 58 25.62 -18.07 -10.65
C MET A 58 26.43 -17.09 -9.79
N ILE A 59 27.40 -16.35 -10.33
CA ILE A 59 28.28 -15.51 -9.50
C ILE A 59 27.91 -14.03 -9.49
N LYS A 60 27.14 -13.53 -10.48
CA LYS A 60 26.88 -12.09 -10.64
C LYS A 60 26.28 -11.42 -9.39
N PHE A 61 25.47 -12.14 -8.62
CA PHE A 61 24.81 -11.60 -7.42
C PHE A 61 25.77 -11.44 -6.24
N LEU A 62 26.92 -12.13 -6.24
CA LEU A 62 27.95 -11.99 -5.19
C LEU A 62 28.52 -10.56 -5.14
N PHE A 63 28.39 -9.85 -6.25
CA PHE A 63 28.86 -8.48 -6.43
C PHE A 63 27.76 -7.42 -6.31
N SER A 64 26.50 -7.81 -6.08
CA SER A 64 25.42 -6.83 -5.88
C SER A 64 25.32 -6.41 -4.42
N SER A 65 25.48 -5.11 -4.16
CA SER A 65 25.16 -4.48 -2.88
C SER A 65 23.74 -3.91 -2.92
N SER A 66 23.04 -3.89 -1.79
CA SER A 66 21.81 -3.08 -1.65
C SER A 66 22.10 -1.87 -0.79
N GLU A 67 22.68 -0.83 -1.39
CA GLU A 67 22.78 0.48 -0.73
C GLU A 67 21.47 1.28 -0.83
N ARG A 68 20.44 0.75 -1.53
CA ARG A 68 19.18 1.47 -1.79
C ARG A 68 18.41 1.92 -0.53
N GLN A 69 18.55 1.24 0.61
CA GLN A 69 17.78 1.59 1.82
C GLN A 69 18.30 2.85 2.54
N GLU A 70 19.58 3.20 2.43
CA GLU A 70 20.12 4.41 3.09
C GLU A 70 19.87 5.70 2.27
N LEU A 71 19.55 5.59 0.98
CA LEU A 71 19.46 6.73 0.06
C LEU A 71 18.41 7.78 0.44
N ASN A 72 17.36 7.36 1.17
CA ASN A 72 16.23 8.21 1.55
C ASN A 72 16.17 8.53 3.05
N MET A 73 17.32 8.50 3.75
CA MET A 73 17.41 8.77 5.18
C MET A 73 18.49 9.80 5.50
N ILE A 74 18.32 10.54 6.59
CA ILE A 74 19.30 11.52 7.09
C ILE A 74 20.08 10.90 8.25
N GLU A 75 21.41 10.91 8.21
CA GLU A 75 22.23 10.44 9.33
C GLU A 75 22.25 11.48 10.45
N LEU A 76 21.83 11.07 11.65
CA LEU A 76 21.74 11.94 12.82
C LEU A 76 23.07 11.95 13.58
N ASN A 77 23.60 13.15 13.82
CA ASN A 77 24.74 13.34 14.70
C ASN A 77 24.30 13.25 16.17
N LEU A 78 24.47 12.09 16.80
CA LEU A 78 24.09 11.88 18.20
C LEU A 78 24.86 12.73 19.20
N ASP A 79 26.01 13.29 18.83
CA ASP A 79 26.74 14.20 19.73
C ASP A 79 26.02 15.54 19.91
N GLU A 80 25.13 15.89 18.97
CA GLU A 80 24.23 17.05 19.05
C GLU A 80 22.90 16.71 19.74
N GLU A 81 22.65 15.44 20.07
CA GLU A 81 21.38 14.94 20.61
C GLU A 81 21.57 14.15 21.92
N PRO A 82 21.97 14.80 23.02
CA PRO A 82 22.41 14.12 24.25
C PRO A 82 21.29 13.34 24.95
N GLU A 83 20.05 13.84 24.94
CA GLU A 83 18.92 13.14 25.57
C GLU A 83 18.56 11.85 24.81
N LEU A 84 18.40 11.94 23.48
CA LEU A 84 18.18 10.76 22.63
C LEU A 84 19.33 9.76 22.74
N LYS A 85 20.58 10.22 22.73
CA LYS A 85 21.76 9.37 22.90
C LYS A 85 21.73 8.62 24.23
N ASN A 86 21.35 9.29 25.31
CA ASN A 86 21.21 8.65 26.63
C ASN A 86 20.09 7.62 26.66
N VAL A 87 18.95 7.87 26.01
CA VAL A 87 17.86 6.89 25.88
C VAL A 87 18.35 5.64 25.14
N ILE A 88 19.06 5.79 24.03
CA ILE A 88 19.60 4.66 23.27
C ILE A 88 20.65 3.90 24.10
N LEU A 89 21.52 4.62 24.82
CA LEU A 89 22.52 4.00 25.70
C LEU A 89 21.85 3.16 26.79
N ASP A 90 20.87 3.73 27.50
CA ASP A 90 20.11 3.06 28.56
C ASP A 90 19.38 1.82 28.04
N LEU A 91 18.72 1.92 26.89
CA LEU A 91 18.09 0.78 26.20
C LEU A 91 19.09 -0.32 25.89
N THR A 92 20.24 0.03 25.30
CA THR A 92 21.25 -0.96 24.91
C THR A 92 21.85 -1.67 26.13
N GLN A 93 22.02 -0.96 27.24
CA GLN A 93 22.51 -1.53 28.51
C GLN A 93 21.46 -2.43 29.16
N SER A 94 20.22 -1.94 29.26
CA SER A 94 19.10 -2.66 29.89
C SER A 94 18.74 -3.95 29.15
N ILE A 95 18.76 -3.92 27.81
CA ILE A 95 18.38 -5.07 26.96
C ILE A 95 19.58 -6.00 26.70
N GLY A 96 20.81 -5.54 26.97
CA GLY A 96 22.03 -6.32 26.75
C GLY A 96 22.42 -6.44 25.27
N THR A 97 22.27 -5.35 24.52
CA THR A 97 22.57 -5.29 23.08
C THR A 97 23.67 -4.28 22.77
N LYS A 98 24.18 -4.30 21.53
CA LYS A 98 25.19 -3.36 21.04
C LYS A 98 24.54 -2.05 20.60
N PHE A 99 25.26 -0.96 20.84
CA PHE A 99 24.92 0.34 20.30
C PHE A 99 24.85 0.31 18.75
N PRO A 100 23.84 0.98 18.14
CA PRO A 100 23.70 0.99 16.68
C PRO A 100 24.91 1.65 16.01
N LYS A 101 25.23 1.23 14.78
CA LYS A 101 26.33 1.80 13.99
C LYS A 101 26.01 3.24 13.56
N LYS A 102 24.79 3.45 13.08
CA LYS A 102 24.23 4.73 12.66
C LYS A 102 22.83 4.88 13.23
N VAL A 103 22.46 6.11 13.54
CA VAL A 103 21.06 6.50 13.76
C VAL A 103 20.64 7.35 12.59
N LEU A 104 19.59 6.90 11.91
CA LEU A 104 19.09 7.46 10.66
C LEU A 104 17.67 7.95 10.88
N LEU A 105 17.33 9.08 10.29
CA LEU A 105 16.01 9.68 10.34
C LEU A 105 15.28 9.47 9.02
N SER A 106 13.99 9.14 9.12
CA SER A 106 13.06 9.09 7.99
C SER A 106 11.82 9.91 8.29
N TYR A 107 11.02 10.24 7.27
CA TYR A 107 9.77 10.96 7.47
C TYR A 107 8.63 10.08 7.99
N ASN A 108 8.74 8.76 7.81
CA ASN A 108 7.67 7.79 8.06
C ASN A 108 7.20 7.74 9.53
N VAL A 109 6.03 7.14 9.76
CA VAL A 109 5.56 6.73 11.09
C VAL A 109 6.08 5.32 11.39
N ASN A 110 7.39 5.21 11.62
CA ASN A 110 8.02 3.92 11.89
C ASN A 110 9.30 4.08 12.71
N ALA A 111 9.66 3.07 13.49
CA ALA A 111 11.03 2.89 14.01
C ALA A 111 11.45 1.47 13.64
N SER A 112 12.67 1.32 13.14
CA SER A 112 13.11 0.00 12.72
C SER A 112 14.60 -0.20 12.86
N VAL A 113 14.98 -1.45 13.02
CA VAL A 113 16.37 -1.86 13.07
C VAL A 113 16.70 -2.62 11.81
N PHE A 114 17.75 -2.19 11.13
CA PHE A 114 18.15 -2.81 9.87
C PHE A 114 19.67 -2.88 9.73
N TYR A 115 20.13 -3.55 8.70
CA TYR A 115 21.55 -3.62 8.36
C TYR A 115 21.69 -3.68 6.84
N THR A 116 22.82 -3.24 6.32
CA THR A 116 23.09 -3.34 4.90
C THR A 116 23.38 -4.81 4.54
N SER A 117 22.44 -5.39 3.80
CA SER A 117 22.52 -6.79 3.37
C SER A 117 23.49 -6.92 2.19
N SER A 118 24.65 -7.51 2.41
CA SER A 118 25.55 -7.98 1.35
C SER A 118 25.63 -9.50 1.35
N PHE A 119 26.07 -10.13 0.26
CA PHE A 119 26.30 -11.59 0.25
C PHE A 119 27.19 -12.03 1.43
N TRP A 120 28.23 -11.25 1.73
CA TRP A 120 29.17 -11.51 2.82
C TRP A 120 28.56 -11.38 4.22
N SER A 121 27.44 -10.66 4.37
CA SER A 121 26.72 -10.58 5.65
C SER A 121 26.13 -11.92 6.12
N MET A 122 26.10 -12.95 5.25
CA MET A 122 25.78 -14.33 5.65
C MET A 122 26.90 -15.02 6.43
N PHE A 123 28.14 -14.57 6.29
CA PHE A 123 29.32 -15.24 6.87
C PHE A 123 30.00 -14.42 7.96
N PHE A 124 29.79 -13.09 7.96
CA PHE A 124 30.41 -12.17 8.92
C PHE A 124 29.37 -11.39 9.73
N PRO A 125 29.63 -11.10 11.02
CA PRO A 125 28.74 -10.27 11.83
C PRO A 125 28.61 -8.86 11.25
N VAL A 126 27.39 -8.40 11.03
CA VAL A 126 27.10 -7.02 10.61
C VAL A 126 26.61 -6.18 11.78
N ARG A 127 27.08 -4.94 11.87
CA ARG A 127 26.50 -3.95 12.79
C ARG A 127 25.21 -3.42 12.20
N LYS A 128 24.20 -3.23 13.06
CA LYS A 128 22.88 -2.75 12.68
C LYS A 128 22.80 -1.23 12.80
N ASN A 129 21.99 -0.61 11.95
CA ASN A 129 21.57 0.78 12.01
C ASN A 129 20.19 0.86 12.68
N LEU A 130 19.89 2.01 13.27
CA LEU A 130 18.57 2.34 13.80
C LEU A 130 17.94 3.41 12.91
N ASN A 131 16.73 3.16 12.42
CA ASN A 131 15.88 4.16 11.79
C ASN A 131 14.87 4.70 12.80
N ILE A 132 14.76 6.02 12.91
CA ILE A 132 13.74 6.72 13.69
C ILE A 132 12.94 7.58 12.73
N GLY A 133 11.67 7.26 12.58
CA GLY A 133 10.72 8.06 11.82
C GLY A 133 10.28 9.30 12.61
N LEU A 134 10.43 10.47 12.02
CA LEU A 134 10.00 11.73 12.64
C LEU A 134 8.47 11.82 12.71
N GLY A 135 7.74 11.17 11.78
CA GLY A 135 6.28 11.05 11.84
C GLY A 135 5.82 10.24 13.04
N LEU A 136 6.62 9.27 13.48
CA LEU A 136 6.38 8.52 14.72
C LEU A 136 6.62 9.40 15.94
N VAL A 137 7.80 10.06 16.03
CA VAL A 137 8.17 10.95 17.15
C VAL A 137 7.09 12.02 17.39
N ASN A 138 6.45 12.48 16.32
CA ASN A 138 5.42 13.50 16.34
C ASN A 138 4.05 13.03 16.88
N GLY A 139 3.82 11.71 17.01
CA GLY A 139 2.54 11.13 17.41
C GLY A 139 2.54 10.38 18.76
N VAL A 140 3.68 10.35 19.45
CA VAL A 140 3.85 9.53 20.66
C VAL A 140 4.50 10.29 21.82
N THR A 141 4.25 9.80 23.04
CA THR A 141 4.91 10.26 24.28
C THR A 141 6.30 9.66 24.45
N VAL A 142 7.10 10.18 25.38
CA VAL A 142 8.44 9.67 25.70
C VAL A 142 8.40 8.19 26.11
N SER A 143 7.46 7.78 26.96
CA SER A 143 7.32 6.38 27.36
C SER A 143 6.86 5.46 26.22
N GLU A 144 5.92 5.91 25.39
CA GLU A 144 5.50 5.18 24.18
C GLU A 144 6.70 5.00 23.22
N PHE A 145 7.46 6.08 22.95
CA PHE A 145 8.65 6.04 22.11
C PHE A 145 9.74 5.10 22.64
N LYS A 146 10.04 5.19 23.94
CA LYS A 146 10.97 4.27 24.62
C LYS A 146 10.51 2.81 24.51
N GLY A 147 9.21 2.55 24.64
CA GLY A 147 8.62 1.23 24.50
C GLY A 147 8.77 0.67 23.09
N ILE A 148 8.51 1.49 22.06
CA ILE A 148 8.70 1.13 20.66
C ILE A 148 10.18 0.85 20.38
N LEU A 149 11.10 1.73 20.81
CA LEU A 149 12.52 1.46 20.66
C LEU A 149 12.95 0.19 21.41
N ALA A 150 12.43 -0.05 22.62
CA ALA A 150 12.70 -1.27 23.37
C ALA A 150 12.21 -2.53 22.64
N HIS A 151 11.05 -2.49 21.99
CA HIS A 151 10.58 -3.55 21.09
C HIS A 151 11.58 -3.78 19.95
N GLU A 152 11.97 -2.71 19.25
CA GLU A 152 12.97 -2.75 18.17
C GLU A 152 14.36 -3.23 18.64
N PHE A 153 14.75 -2.96 19.89
CA PHE A 153 15.98 -3.49 20.49
C PHE A 153 15.81 -4.91 21.05
N GLY A 154 14.59 -5.34 21.38
CA GLY A 154 14.29 -6.74 21.71
C GLY A 154 14.57 -7.66 20.53
N HIS A 155 14.34 -7.17 19.33
CA HIS A 155 14.80 -7.77 18.08
C HIS A 155 16.34 -7.86 17.99
N PHE A 156 17.12 -6.93 18.58
CA PHE A 156 18.57 -7.05 18.59
C PHE A 156 19.12 -8.19 19.46
N SER A 157 18.55 -8.40 20.66
CA SER A 157 19.13 -9.30 21.68
C SER A 157 18.83 -10.77 21.42
N GLN A 158 17.80 -11.07 20.62
CA GLN A 158 17.45 -12.43 20.26
C GLN A 158 18.47 -13.07 19.30
N ARG A 159 19.03 -14.23 19.67
CA ARG A 159 19.82 -15.07 18.75
C ARG A 159 19.02 -15.46 17.50
N SER A 160 17.69 -15.53 17.63
CA SER A 160 16.72 -15.81 16.54
C SER A 160 16.73 -14.75 15.43
N MET A 161 17.08 -13.51 15.74
CA MET A 161 17.20 -12.46 14.73
C MET A 161 18.39 -12.65 13.80
N ALA A 162 19.45 -13.35 14.24
CA ALA A 162 20.50 -13.80 13.32
C ALA A 162 19.90 -14.75 12.26
N VAL A 163 19.03 -15.68 12.68
CA VAL A 163 18.31 -16.59 11.78
C VAL A 163 17.41 -15.81 10.81
N GLY A 164 16.63 -14.83 11.30
CA GLY A 164 15.81 -13.95 10.45
C GLY A 164 16.64 -13.15 9.44
N SER A 165 17.77 -12.59 9.86
CA SER A 165 18.74 -11.91 8.99
C SER A 165 19.31 -12.83 7.91
N TYR A 166 19.65 -14.08 8.27
CA TYR A 166 20.11 -15.06 7.30
C TYR A 166 19.00 -15.46 6.31
N VAL A 167 17.77 -15.64 6.77
CA VAL A 167 16.63 -15.94 5.90
C VAL A 167 16.37 -14.79 4.94
N HIS A 168 16.38 -13.54 5.42
CA HIS A 168 16.24 -12.35 4.57
C HIS A 168 17.33 -12.30 3.49
N ASN A 169 18.59 -12.54 3.86
CA ASN A 169 19.70 -12.61 2.92
C ASN A 169 19.52 -13.74 1.89
N VAL A 170 19.09 -14.94 2.32
CA VAL A 170 18.85 -16.07 1.42
C VAL A 170 17.73 -15.75 0.43
N ASN A 171 16.63 -15.17 0.91
CA ASN A 171 15.51 -14.73 0.07
C ASN A 171 15.96 -13.67 -0.92
N LYS A 172 16.80 -12.73 -0.51
CA LYS A 172 17.35 -11.70 -1.37
C LYS A 172 18.25 -12.28 -2.46
N VAL A 173 19.11 -13.25 -2.12
CA VAL A 173 19.94 -13.96 -3.10
C VAL A 173 19.06 -14.72 -4.11
N ILE A 174 18.06 -15.44 -3.61
CA ILE A 174 17.08 -16.13 -4.47
C ILE A 174 16.36 -15.13 -5.37
N HIS A 175 15.87 -14.01 -4.81
CA HIS A 175 15.18 -12.97 -5.55
C HIS A 175 16.06 -12.37 -6.66
N ASN A 176 17.30 -12.00 -6.35
CA ASN A 176 18.23 -11.45 -7.34
C ASN A 176 18.53 -12.47 -8.46
N LEU A 177 18.66 -13.76 -8.13
CA LEU A 177 18.84 -14.81 -9.13
C LEU A 177 17.58 -15.02 -10.00
N LEU A 178 16.40 -14.93 -9.42
CA LEU A 178 15.14 -15.15 -10.13
C LEU A 178 14.72 -13.96 -11.00
N TYR A 179 14.89 -12.73 -10.51
CA TYR A 179 14.24 -11.53 -11.07
C TYR A 179 15.22 -10.47 -11.57
N ASP A 180 16.42 -10.34 -10.98
CA ASP A 180 17.40 -9.33 -11.40
C ASP A 180 18.28 -9.83 -12.56
N ASN A 181 17.62 -10.10 -13.69
CA ASN A 181 18.19 -10.77 -14.86
C ASN A 181 18.32 -9.88 -16.10
N GLU A 182 17.98 -8.61 -16.02
CA GLU A 182 17.92 -7.72 -17.18
C GLU A 182 19.28 -7.58 -17.89
N SER A 183 20.35 -7.23 -17.14
CA SER A 183 21.71 -7.14 -17.70
C SER A 183 22.18 -8.45 -18.32
N TYR A 184 21.82 -9.59 -17.71
CA TYR A 184 22.16 -10.92 -18.20
C TYR A 184 21.43 -11.25 -19.49
N ASN A 185 20.12 -11.02 -19.52
CA ASN A 185 19.25 -11.24 -20.67
C ASN A 185 19.65 -10.34 -21.84
N ASN A 186 19.98 -9.07 -21.58
CA ASN A 186 20.48 -8.14 -22.59
C ASN A 186 21.81 -8.63 -23.20
N THR A 187 22.74 -9.08 -22.36
CA THR A 187 24.03 -9.63 -22.84
C THR A 187 23.84 -10.87 -23.72
N ILE A 188 22.97 -11.80 -23.31
CA ILE A 188 22.66 -13.01 -24.09
C ILE A 188 21.88 -12.68 -25.36
N ALA A 189 20.96 -11.71 -25.33
CA ALA A 189 20.19 -11.29 -26.49
C ALA A 189 21.07 -10.62 -27.55
N SER A 190 21.94 -9.67 -27.14
CA SER A 190 22.93 -9.06 -28.04
C SER A 190 23.83 -10.09 -28.70
N TRP A 191 24.23 -11.13 -27.96
CA TRP A 191 25.07 -12.20 -28.48
C TRP A 191 24.29 -13.22 -29.34
N SER A 192 23.02 -13.50 -29.01
CA SER A 192 22.10 -14.35 -29.80
C SER A 192 21.78 -13.78 -31.18
N ASN A 193 21.65 -12.44 -31.26
CA ASN A 193 21.31 -11.75 -32.49
C ASN A 193 22.46 -11.68 -33.49
N ALA A 194 23.69 -12.04 -33.08
CA ALA A 194 24.86 -12.04 -33.94
C ALA A 194 24.90 -13.22 -34.94
N SER A 195 24.30 -14.38 -34.60
CA SER A 195 24.28 -15.55 -35.52
C SER A 195 23.28 -16.63 -35.11
N ILE A 196 22.76 -17.39 -36.08
CA ILE A 196 21.88 -18.54 -35.85
C ILE A 196 22.58 -19.67 -35.06
N TYR A 197 23.90 -19.81 -35.18
CA TYR A 197 24.70 -20.77 -34.41
C TYR A 197 24.70 -20.45 -32.91
N PHE A 198 24.63 -19.17 -32.54
CA PHE A 198 24.59 -18.73 -31.13
C PHE A 198 23.20 -18.92 -30.51
N LYS A 199 22.12 -18.89 -31.31
CA LYS A 199 20.76 -19.16 -30.83
C LYS A 199 20.61 -20.58 -30.27
N LEU A 200 21.13 -21.59 -30.97
CA LEU A 200 21.06 -23.00 -30.54
C LEU A 200 21.87 -23.25 -29.25
N VAL A 201 22.99 -22.55 -29.09
CA VAL A 201 23.89 -22.72 -27.96
C VAL A 201 23.41 -21.94 -26.72
N ASN A 202 22.71 -20.81 -26.90
CA ASN A 202 22.06 -20.09 -25.82
C ASN A 202 20.85 -20.84 -25.25
N TRP A 203 20.20 -21.69 -26.04
CA TRP A 203 19.14 -22.55 -25.54
C TRP A 203 19.62 -23.46 -24.40
N LEU A 204 20.88 -23.96 -24.45
CA LEU A 204 21.46 -24.77 -23.37
C LEU A 204 21.62 -23.98 -22.06
N ALA A 205 22.13 -22.75 -22.13
CA ALA A 205 22.24 -21.87 -20.97
C ALA A 205 20.86 -21.53 -20.41
N PHE A 206 19.87 -21.26 -21.28
CA PHE A 206 18.49 -21.01 -20.89
C PHE A 206 17.87 -22.19 -20.14
N VAL A 207 18.02 -23.41 -20.65
CA VAL A 207 17.52 -24.64 -20.00
C VAL A 207 18.17 -24.85 -18.63
N PHE A 208 19.50 -24.73 -18.54
CA PHE A 208 20.22 -24.87 -17.28
C PHE A 208 19.73 -23.84 -16.25
N ASN A 209 19.68 -22.56 -16.63
CA ASN A 209 19.24 -21.50 -15.73
C ASN A 209 17.78 -21.69 -15.32
N SER A 210 16.91 -22.13 -16.21
CA SER A 210 15.52 -22.45 -15.88
C SER A 210 15.43 -23.57 -14.82
N GLY A 211 16.29 -24.58 -14.93
CA GLY A 211 16.45 -25.62 -13.91
C GLY A 211 16.90 -25.06 -12.56
N VAL A 212 17.90 -24.17 -12.56
CA VAL A 212 18.33 -23.47 -11.33
C VAL A 212 17.20 -22.64 -10.73
N GLN A 213 16.49 -21.85 -11.54
CA GLN A 213 15.36 -21.04 -11.09
C GLN A 213 14.25 -21.89 -10.49
N PHE A 214 13.96 -23.06 -11.08
CA PHE A 214 12.99 -24.00 -10.53
C PHE A 214 13.39 -24.46 -9.12
N VAL A 215 14.63 -24.89 -8.93
CA VAL A 215 15.15 -25.31 -7.61
C VAL A 215 15.09 -24.16 -6.60
N LEU A 216 15.51 -22.95 -6.99
CA LEU A 216 15.49 -21.78 -6.11
C LEU A 216 14.06 -21.35 -5.73
N ARG A 217 13.07 -21.46 -6.62
CA ARG A 217 11.65 -21.19 -6.30
C ARG A 217 11.12 -22.18 -5.25
N GLN A 218 11.49 -23.45 -5.35
CA GLN A 218 11.12 -24.43 -4.32
C GLN A 218 11.77 -24.10 -2.98
N MET A 219 13.06 -23.74 -2.99
CA MET A 219 13.75 -23.30 -1.77
C MET A 219 13.08 -22.08 -1.13
N TYR A 220 12.73 -21.07 -1.92
CA TYR A 220 12.03 -19.86 -1.45
C TYR A 220 10.75 -20.20 -0.69
N SER A 221 9.92 -21.08 -1.26
CA SER A 221 8.65 -21.52 -0.64
C SER A 221 8.88 -22.25 0.69
N GLN A 222 9.90 -23.10 0.77
CA GLN A 222 10.20 -23.87 1.98
C GLN A 222 10.81 -23.00 3.10
N VAL A 223 11.70 -22.07 2.75
CA VAL A 223 12.35 -21.18 3.72
C VAL A 223 11.35 -20.21 4.35
N ASN A 224 10.44 -19.63 3.54
CA ASN A 224 9.50 -18.63 4.03
C ASN A 224 8.44 -19.18 4.98
N LYS A 225 7.91 -20.38 4.73
CA LYS A 225 6.87 -20.97 5.61
C LYS A 225 7.33 -21.18 7.05
N GLY A 226 8.59 -21.56 7.25
CA GLY A 226 9.17 -21.71 8.60
C GLY A 226 9.55 -20.37 9.25
N ASN A 227 9.95 -19.38 8.46
CA ASN A 227 10.38 -18.07 8.96
C ASN A 227 9.22 -17.24 9.53
N LEU A 228 8.02 -17.36 8.95
CA LEU A 228 6.87 -16.54 9.34
C LEU A 228 6.28 -16.92 10.70
N ALA A 229 6.29 -18.22 11.05
CA ALA A 229 5.90 -18.65 12.39
C ALA A 229 6.89 -18.17 13.46
N LEU A 230 8.20 -18.27 13.16
CA LEU A 230 9.25 -17.73 14.02
C LEU A 230 9.13 -16.21 14.17
N SER A 231 8.83 -15.48 13.08
CA SER A 231 8.63 -14.03 13.09
C SER A 231 7.59 -13.61 14.13
N ARG A 232 6.43 -14.27 14.16
CA ARG A 232 5.37 -13.97 15.14
C ARG A 232 5.79 -14.25 16.59
N GLU A 233 6.56 -15.30 16.84
CA GLU A 233 7.10 -15.54 18.19
C GLU A 233 8.14 -14.48 18.59
N MET A 234 8.99 -14.03 17.65
CA MET A 234 9.94 -12.95 17.89
C MET A 234 9.25 -11.63 18.23
N GLU A 235 8.10 -11.35 17.60
CA GLU A 235 7.26 -10.18 17.89
C GLU A 235 6.69 -10.21 19.32
N PHE A 236 6.13 -11.33 19.77
CA PHE A 236 5.66 -11.44 21.17
C PHE A 236 6.80 -11.28 22.18
N HIS A 237 8.00 -11.77 21.85
CA HIS A 237 9.16 -11.54 22.71
C HIS A 237 9.61 -10.08 22.68
N ALA A 238 9.60 -9.41 21.52
CA ALA A 238 9.92 -8.00 21.41
C ALA A 238 8.90 -7.13 22.18
N ASP A 239 7.61 -7.47 22.10
CA ASP A 239 6.53 -6.89 22.90
C ASP A 239 6.79 -7.06 24.40
N ALA A 240 7.18 -8.26 24.84
CA ALA A 240 7.52 -8.52 26.23
C ALA A 240 8.73 -7.69 26.72
N VAL A 241 9.74 -7.48 25.87
CA VAL A 241 10.87 -6.60 26.17
C VAL A 241 10.41 -5.15 26.33
N GLY A 242 9.59 -4.65 25.41
CA GLY A 242 9.01 -3.31 25.49
C GLY A 242 8.17 -3.11 26.76
N ALA A 243 7.25 -4.04 27.05
CA ALA A 243 6.40 -3.99 28.23
C ALA A 243 7.18 -4.13 29.55
N THR A 244 8.29 -4.87 29.56
CA THR A 244 9.18 -4.93 30.73
C THR A 244 9.90 -3.59 30.95
N TYR A 245 10.20 -2.86 29.88
CA TYR A 245 10.94 -1.60 29.95
C TYR A 245 10.07 -0.38 30.32
N VAL A 246 8.84 -0.30 29.83
CA VAL A 246 7.95 0.88 30.05
C VAL A 246 6.60 0.56 30.66
N GLY A 247 6.31 -0.71 30.96
CA GLY A 247 4.98 -1.16 31.37
C GLY A 247 4.04 -1.41 30.19
N THR A 248 2.84 -1.92 30.47
CA THR A 248 1.88 -2.34 29.45
C THR A 248 1.10 -1.18 28.82
N LYS A 249 0.75 -0.17 29.61
CA LYS A 249 -0.10 0.94 29.15
C LYS A 249 0.53 1.71 27.99
N PRO A 250 1.79 2.17 28.03
CA PRO A 250 2.41 2.85 26.88
C PRO A 250 2.49 1.96 25.63
N MET A 251 2.71 0.65 25.79
CA MET A 251 2.73 -0.27 24.65
C MET A 251 1.34 -0.39 23.98
N ILE A 252 0.28 -0.53 24.79
CA ILE A 252 -1.09 -0.63 24.28
C ILE A 252 -1.55 0.70 23.67
N ASP A 253 -1.33 1.82 24.35
CA ASP A 253 -1.78 3.14 23.88
C ASP A 253 -1.08 3.51 22.55
N SER A 254 0.21 3.23 22.42
CA SER A 254 0.95 3.46 21.16
C SER A 254 0.48 2.56 20.02
N LEU A 255 0.21 1.27 20.30
CA LEU A 255 -0.31 0.32 19.32
C LEU A 255 -1.67 0.76 18.78
N LEU A 256 -2.60 1.14 19.68
CA LEU A 256 -3.95 1.55 19.31
C LEU A 256 -3.99 2.89 18.55
N ARG A 257 -3.05 3.80 18.82
CA ARG A 257 -2.96 5.10 18.16
C ARG A 257 -2.22 5.05 16.81
N MET A 258 -1.42 4.01 16.56
CA MET A 258 -0.47 3.96 15.44
C MET A 258 -1.13 4.23 14.07
N ASN A 259 -2.27 3.60 13.80
CA ASN A 259 -2.99 3.78 12.54
C ASN A 259 -3.42 5.24 12.35
N LEU A 260 -3.99 5.87 13.39
CA LEU A 260 -4.36 7.28 13.31
C LEU A 260 -3.14 8.18 13.03
N VAL A 261 -1.99 7.91 13.65
CA VAL A 261 -0.76 8.68 13.42
C VAL A 261 -0.24 8.51 11.99
N SER A 262 -0.28 7.28 11.46
CA SER A 262 0.10 6.96 10.07
C SER A 262 -0.84 7.62 9.07
N ASP A 263 -2.15 7.38 9.20
CA ASP A 263 -3.19 7.92 8.32
C ASP A 263 -3.13 9.46 8.26
N SER A 264 -2.83 10.09 9.41
CA SER A 264 -2.67 11.56 9.47
C SER A 264 -1.48 12.05 8.64
N LEU A 265 -0.37 11.31 8.62
CA LEU A 265 0.79 11.67 7.79
C LEU A 265 0.53 11.38 6.32
N ASP A 266 -0.05 10.22 6.02
CA ASP A 266 -0.35 9.79 4.66
C ASP A 266 -1.29 10.80 3.98
N GLN A 267 -2.33 11.27 4.66
CA GLN A 267 -3.22 12.30 4.11
C GLN A 267 -2.53 13.65 3.87
N VAL A 268 -1.58 14.02 4.71
CA VAL A 268 -0.78 15.25 4.50
C VAL A 268 0.14 15.09 3.30
N VAL A 269 0.78 13.94 3.16
CA VAL A 269 1.63 13.61 2.00
C VAL A 269 0.80 13.64 0.72
N ASP A 270 -0.38 13.01 0.72
CA ASP A 270 -1.29 12.96 -0.41
C ASP A 270 -1.80 14.36 -0.79
N TYR A 271 -2.17 15.18 0.19
CA TYR A 271 -2.53 16.58 -0.03
C TYR A 271 -1.42 17.32 -0.76
N TYR A 272 -0.19 17.30 -0.24
CA TYR A 272 0.90 18.05 -0.86
C TYR A 272 1.40 17.44 -2.17
N ASN A 273 1.27 16.13 -2.38
CA ASN A 273 1.50 15.51 -3.69
C ASN A 273 0.56 16.11 -4.75
N GLY A 274 -0.71 16.35 -4.40
CA GLY A 274 -1.67 17.08 -5.24
C GLY A 274 -1.27 18.54 -5.50
N GLN A 275 -0.48 19.14 -4.62
CA GLN A 275 -0.06 20.55 -4.69
C GLN A 275 1.28 20.77 -5.41
N ILE A 276 2.03 19.72 -5.76
CA ILE A 276 3.33 19.84 -6.47
C ILE A 276 3.18 20.63 -7.78
N ARG A 277 2.13 20.36 -8.56
CA ARG A 277 1.84 21.07 -9.82
C ARG A 277 1.53 22.55 -9.61
N ASN A 278 0.96 22.89 -8.47
CA ASN A 278 0.67 24.27 -8.08
C ASN A 278 1.91 25.00 -7.56
N GLY A 279 3.07 24.34 -7.50
CA GLY A 279 4.29 24.91 -6.94
C GLY A 279 4.19 25.15 -5.44
N ILE A 280 3.40 24.37 -4.70
CA ILE A 280 3.20 24.56 -3.25
C ILE A 280 3.81 23.37 -2.49
N LYS A 281 4.52 23.66 -1.39
CA LYS A 281 5.08 22.65 -0.49
C LYS A 281 5.05 23.12 0.97
N PRO A 282 5.07 22.21 1.96
CA PRO A 282 5.15 22.60 3.36
C PRO A 282 6.56 23.07 3.72
N ASP A 283 6.67 23.97 4.71
CA ASP A 283 7.94 24.23 5.41
C ASP A 283 8.28 23.10 6.39
N ASN A 284 7.26 22.51 7.02
CA ASN A 284 7.36 21.36 7.92
C ASN A 284 6.15 20.44 7.77
N ILE A 285 6.33 19.26 7.19
CA ILE A 285 5.22 18.32 6.98
C ILE A 285 4.62 17.77 8.29
N PHE A 286 5.43 17.69 9.36
CA PHE A 286 5.04 17.11 10.64
C PHE A 286 4.11 18.03 11.44
N SER A 287 4.25 19.34 11.33
CA SER A 287 3.25 20.24 11.94
C SER A 287 1.88 20.08 11.27
N ARG A 288 1.83 19.74 9.97
CA ARG A 288 0.57 19.45 9.26
C ARG A 288 0.02 18.10 9.66
N GLN A 289 0.88 17.11 9.89
CA GLN A 289 0.48 15.83 10.50
C GLN A 289 -0.21 16.05 11.86
N THR A 290 0.30 16.95 12.72
CA THR A 290 -0.35 17.29 13.99
C THR A 290 -1.73 17.91 13.79
N ILE A 291 -1.86 18.85 12.84
CA ILE A 291 -3.15 19.46 12.48
C ILE A 291 -4.12 18.38 11.99
N ALA A 292 -3.69 17.55 11.04
CA ALA A 292 -4.50 16.49 10.46
C ALA A 292 -4.98 15.49 11.53
N MET A 293 -4.06 15.03 12.39
CA MET A 293 -4.35 14.12 13.49
C MET A 293 -5.39 14.69 14.46
N ASN A 294 -5.30 15.98 14.80
CA ASN A 294 -6.27 16.63 15.68
C ASN A 294 -7.65 16.79 15.03
N LEU A 295 -7.70 17.15 13.74
CA LEU A 295 -8.96 17.26 13.00
C LEU A 295 -9.64 15.89 12.84
N MET A 296 -8.87 14.85 12.54
CA MET A 296 -9.38 13.47 12.52
C MET A 296 -9.90 13.04 13.89
N ALA A 297 -9.15 13.34 14.96
CA ALA A 297 -9.57 13.03 16.32
C ALA A 297 -10.89 13.71 16.70
N GLN A 298 -11.08 14.97 16.28
CA GLN A 298 -12.35 15.68 16.45
C GLN A 298 -13.50 15.00 15.71
N ARG A 299 -13.31 14.64 14.42
CA ARG A 299 -14.32 13.91 13.63
C ARG A 299 -14.69 12.57 14.26
N LEU A 300 -13.70 11.83 14.75
CA LEU A 300 -13.89 10.53 15.42
C LEU A 300 -14.35 10.66 16.88
N LYS A 301 -14.55 11.90 17.37
CA LYS A 301 -14.93 12.23 18.75
C LYS A 301 -14.00 11.56 19.77
N LEU A 302 -12.70 11.53 19.47
CA LEU A 302 -11.67 10.97 20.34
C LEU A 302 -11.27 12.01 21.40
N PRO A 303 -11.25 11.67 22.69
CA PRO A 303 -10.71 12.56 23.70
C PRO A 303 -9.21 12.73 23.50
N LEU A 304 -8.66 13.87 23.92
CA LEU A 304 -7.23 14.09 23.98
C LEU A 304 -6.72 13.71 25.38
N GLU A 305 -5.72 12.83 25.44
CA GLU A 305 -4.95 12.53 26.64
C GLU A 305 -3.48 12.88 26.39
N ASN A 306 -2.86 13.66 27.28
CA ASN A 306 -1.44 14.06 27.15
C ASN A 306 -1.08 14.76 25.82
N ASN A 307 -2.02 15.53 25.27
CA ASN A 307 -1.92 16.20 23.94
C ASN A 307 -1.96 15.25 22.73
N PHE A 308 -2.35 14.00 22.92
CA PHE A 308 -2.53 13.05 21.82
C PHE A 308 -3.94 12.46 21.82
N PRO A 309 -4.49 12.06 20.65
CA PRO A 309 -5.77 11.38 20.60
C PRO A 309 -5.73 10.03 21.34
N TYR A 310 -6.66 9.83 22.26
CA TYR A 310 -6.83 8.57 22.96
C TYR A 310 -7.75 7.65 22.17
N VAL A 311 -7.17 6.55 21.66
CA VAL A 311 -7.90 5.51 20.93
C VAL A 311 -8.11 4.33 21.87
N SER A 312 -9.35 4.15 22.35
CA SER A 312 -9.72 2.95 23.12
C SER A 312 -9.69 1.70 22.26
N ALA A 313 -9.47 0.52 22.86
CA ALA A 313 -9.55 -0.75 22.15
C ALA A 313 -10.90 -0.98 21.46
N GLU A 314 -12.00 -0.50 22.06
CA GLU A 314 -13.34 -0.56 21.47
C GLU A 314 -13.45 0.27 20.20
N LYS A 315 -12.92 1.50 20.20
CA LYS A 315 -12.90 2.37 19.02
C LYS A 315 -11.93 1.88 17.93
N ALA A 316 -10.75 1.38 18.31
CA ALA A 316 -9.85 0.74 17.35
C ALA A 316 -10.51 -0.49 16.70
N ALA A 317 -11.24 -1.28 17.50
CA ALA A 317 -11.97 -2.44 17.02
C ALA A 317 -13.35 -2.13 16.41
N ALA A 318 -13.84 -0.88 16.53
CA ALA A 318 -15.00 -0.38 15.81
C ALA A 318 -14.67 -0.14 14.33
N GLY A 319 -13.37 -0.10 13.98
CA GLY A 319 -12.90 -0.46 12.65
C GLY A 319 -13.20 -1.93 12.39
N VAL A 320 -14.27 -2.18 11.62
CA VAL A 320 -14.63 -3.40 10.89
C VAL A 320 -13.94 -4.69 11.39
N LYS A 321 -14.59 -5.39 12.32
CA LYS A 321 -14.25 -6.78 12.66
C LYS A 321 -14.72 -7.73 11.55
N SER A 322 -13.78 -8.24 10.76
CA SER A 322 -14.05 -9.34 9.84
C SER A 322 -14.67 -10.55 10.57
N TYR A 323 -15.67 -11.16 9.94
CA TYR A 323 -16.26 -12.44 10.36
C TYR A 323 -15.31 -13.61 10.09
N ILE A 324 -14.40 -13.45 9.14
CA ILE A 324 -13.46 -14.47 8.71
C ILE A 324 -12.07 -14.14 9.23
N ARG A 325 -11.64 -14.88 10.24
CA ARG A 325 -10.27 -14.78 10.74
C ARG A 325 -9.44 -15.86 10.08
N VAL A 326 -8.49 -15.46 9.24
CA VAL A 326 -7.46 -16.40 8.82
C VAL A 326 -6.23 -16.11 9.66
N LYS A 327 -5.68 -17.17 10.26
CA LYS A 327 -4.31 -17.09 10.73
C LYS A 327 -3.45 -16.89 9.50
N ASP A 328 -3.10 -15.63 9.24
CA ASP A 328 -2.27 -15.30 8.11
C ASP A 328 -0.92 -15.99 8.32
N LEU A 329 -0.73 -17.08 7.58
CA LEU A 329 0.51 -17.85 7.63
C LEU A 329 1.67 -17.01 7.08
N TRP A 330 1.35 -15.97 6.29
CA TRP A 330 2.24 -15.05 5.60
C TRP A 330 2.40 -13.70 6.30
N ALA A 331 1.62 -13.41 7.35
CA ALA A 331 1.85 -12.25 8.21
C ALA A 331 3.13 -12.44 9.02
N SER A 332 4.04 -11.48 8.90
CA SER A 332 5.25 -11.39 9.71
C SER A 332 4.99 -10.93 11.14
N HIS A 333 3.84 -10.28 11.39
CA HIS A 333 3.41 -9.78 12.70
C HIS A 333 2.12 -10.45 13.18
N PRO A 334 1.95 -10.69 14.49
CA PRO A 334 0.66 -11.06 15.08
C PRO A 334 -0.38 -9.93 14.94
N SER A 335 -1.66 -10.25 15.14
CA SER A 335 -2.72 -9.24 15.16
C SER A 335 -2.60 -8.32 16.39
N ASP A 336 -3.08 -7.09 16.30
CA ASP A 336 -3.10 -6.16 17.44
C ASP A 336 -3.93 -6.70 18.61
N GLU A 337 -5.02 -7.43 18.33
CA GLU A 337 -5.81 -8.12 19.35
C GLU A 337 -4.95 -9.12 20.14
N ASP A 338 -4.19 -9.98 19.44
CA ASP A 338 -3.32 -10.97 20.08
C ASP A 338 -2.20 -10.31 20.89
N ARG A 339 -1.63 -9.22 20.39
CA ARG A 339 -0.58 -8.45 21.10
C ARG A 339 -1.13 -7.80 22.36
N ILE A 340 -2.31 -7.18 22.30
CA ILE A 340 -3.00 -6.61 23.47
C ILE A 340 -3.32 -7.68 24.51
N LEU A 341 -3.79 -8.86 24.08
CA LEU A 341 -4.01 -10.00 24.98
C LEU A 341 -2.70 -10.47 25.63
N SER A 342 -1.60 -10.52 24.86
CA SER A 342 -0.26 -10.82 25.39
C SER A 342 0.19 -9.80 26.44
N TYR A 343 0.01 -8.49 26.19
CA TYR A 343 0.32 -7.45 27.17
C TYR A 343 -0.49 -7.58 28.45
N LYS A 344 -1.80 -7.85 28.34
CA LYS A 344 -2.70 -7.98 29.50
C LYS A 344 -2.48 -9.26 30.30
N SER A 345 -2.03 -10.33 29.66
CA SER A 345 -1.76 -11.61 30.32
C SER A 345 -0.36 -11.70 30.91
N GLY A 346 0.59 -10.91 30.41
CA GLY A 346 1.93 -10.82 30.99
C GLY A 346 1.91 -10.05 32.31
N ASN A 347 2.51 -10.63 33.35
CA ASN A 347 2.60 -10.04 34.67
C ASN A 347 3.76 -9.02 34.72
N TYR A 348 3.60 -7.87 34.04
CA TYR A 348 4.60 -6.81 33.99
C TYR A 348 4.44 -5.82 35.15
N MET A 349 5.55 -5.25 35.61
CA MET A 349 5.49 -4.18 36.63
C MET A 349 4.88 -2.91 36.05
N GLU A 350 4.08 -2.20 36.85
CA GLU A 350 3.65 -0.85 36.50
C GLU A 350 4.81 0.12 36.66
N ILE A 351 5.13 0.82 35.57
CA ILE A 351 6.17 1.84 35.52
C ILE A 351 5.49 3.18 35.25
N PRO A 352 5.72 4.23 36.06
CA PRO A 352 5.17 5.55 35.79
C PRO A 352 5.55 6.03 34.40
N ALA A 353 4.56 6.37 33.58
CA ALA A 353 4.77 6.81 32.21
C ALA A 353 5.21 8.28 32.15
N ASP A 354 6.23 8.57 31.35
CA ASP A 354 6.57 9.92 30.93
C ASP A 354 5.70 10.31 29.74
N CYS A 355 4.62 11.03 30.05
CA CYS A 355 3.60 11.42 29.09
C CYS A 355 3.94 12.68 28.28
N ARG A 356 5.15 13.25 28.44
CA ARG A 356 5.58 14.38 27.60
C ARG A 356 5.72 13.92 26.15
N PRO A 357 5.53 14.81 25.15
CA PRO A 357 5.78 14.48 23.75
C PRO A 357 7.21 13.96 23.53
N ALA A 358 7.39 12.89 22.77
CA ALA A 358 8.70 12.27 22.52
C ALA A 358 9.69 13.23 21.86
N GLY A 359 9.18 14.23 21.14
CA GLY A 359 9.96 15.31 20.55
C GLY A 359 10.88 16.06 21.51
N ILE A 360 10.63 16.03 22.83
CA ILE A 360 11.50 16.65 23.83
C ILE A 360 12.91 16.02 23.86
N LEU A 361 13.07 14.78 23.40
CA LEU A 361 14.35 14.07 23.35
C LEU A 361 15.31 14.62 22.27
N PHE A 362 14.81 15.51 21.41
CA PHE A 362 15.57 16.19 20.37
C PHE A 362 15.86 17.63 20.81
N SER A 363 17.10 18.05 20.68
CA SER A 363 17.58 19.38 21.07
C SER A 363 16.88 20.50 20.30
N ASN A 364 16.56 20.25 19.02
CA ASN A 364 15.72 21.14 18.22
C ASN A 364 14.89 20.36 17.19
N LEU A 365 13.83 19.70 17.67
CA LEU A 365 12.94 18.89 16.82
C LEU A 365 12.43 19.66 15.59
N LYS A 366 12.04 20.93 15.76
CA LYS A 366 11.49 21.74 14.66
C LYS A 366 12.51 21.86 13.51
N LYS A 367 13.76 22.18 13.82
CA LYS A 367 14.83 22.25 12.82
C LYS A 367 15.04 20.89 12.14
N THR A 368 15.11 19.81 12.92
CA THR A 368 15.27 18.44 12.38
C THR A 368 14.11 18.06 11.45
N GLN A 369 12.88 18.43 11.80
CA GLN A 369 11.68 18.22 11.00
C GLN A 369 11.67 19.02 9.69
N GLU A 370 12.10 20.29 9.72
CA GLU A 370 12.25 21.14 8.54
C GLU A 370 13.33 20.59 7.59
N GLU A 371 14.46 20.13 8.12
CA GLU A 371 15.53 19.48 7.34
C GLU A 371 15.05 18.18 6.68
N ALA A 372 14.30 17.36 7.42
CA ALA A 372 13.69 16.15 6.86
C ALA A 372 12.63 16.46 5.81
N THR A 373 11.85 17.52 5.99
CA THR A 373 10.90 18.00 4.97
C THR A 373 11.66 18.45 3.72
N ALA A 374 12.71 19.25 3.86
CA ALA A 374 13.54 19.68 2.73
C ALA A 374 14.17 18.49 1.98
N PHE A 375 14.62 17.47 2.71
CA PHE A 375 15.17 16.25 2.13
C PHE A 375 14.12 15.44 1.35
N LEU A 376 12.89 15.34 1.85
CA LEU A 376 11.77 14.67 1.18
C LEU A 376 11.47 15.29 -0.20
N TYR A 377 11.60 16.62 -0.32
CA TYR A 377 11.34 17.36 -1.56
C TYR A 377 12.59 17.57 -2.43
N ARG A 378 13.76 17.02 -2.08
CA ARG A 378 15.03 17.25 -2.80
C ARG A 378 14.96 16.86 -4.28
N ASP A 379 14.34 15.73 -4.56
CA ASP A 379 14.28 15.13 -5.89
C ASP A 379 12.93 15.41 -6.60
N VAL A 380 12.10 16.32 -6.04
CA VAL A 380 10.83 16.75 -6.62
C VAL A 380 11.05 17.92 -7.58
N THR A 381 10.64 17.75 -8.83
CA THR A 381 10.69 18.81 -9.83
C THR A 381 9.43 19.66 -9.78
N PHE A 382 9.58 20.95 -9.49
CA PHE A 382 8.52 21.94 -9.58
C PHE A 382 8.61 22.72 -10.89
N GLU A 383 7.47 23.08 -11.48
CA GLU A 383 7.43 23.88 -12.71
C GLU A 383 7.94 25.32 -12.50
N ASN A 384 7.72 25.87 -11.30
CA ASN A 384 8.13 27.20 -10.87
C ASN A 384 8.78 27.14 -9.48
N GLU A 385 9.38 28.25 -9.02
CA GLU A 385 9.91 28.35 -7.66
C GLU A 385 8.79 28.09 -6.64
N PRO A 386 8.94 27.08 -5.76
CA PRO A 386 7.85 26.65 -4.92
C PRO A 386 7.58 27.64 -3.77
N VAL A 387 6.30 27.92 -3.53
CA VAL A 387 5.83 28.72 -2.40
C VAL A 387 5.62 27.81 -1.19
N PHE A 388 6.06 28.28 -0.04
CA PHE A 388 5.83 27.59 1.22
C PHE A 388 4.41 27.87 1.73
N ASP A 389 3.64 26.80 1.95
CA ASP A 389 2.39 26.88 2.69
C ASP A 389 2.72 27.04 4.18
N SER A 390 2.12 28.04 4.84
CA SER A 390 2.28 28.32 6.28
C SER A 390 1.42 27.44 7.20
N GLY A 391 0.52 26.64 6.62
CA GLY A 391 -0.34 25.67 7.31
C GLY A 391 -1.81 26.09 7.45
N ALA A 392 -2.12 27.39 7.39
CA ALA A 392 -3.50 27.88 7.49
C ALA A 392 -4.34 27.48 6.26
N ASP A 393 -3.75 27.52 5.06
CA ASP A 393 -4.41 27.12 3.83
C ASP A 393 -4.65 25.60 3.81
N PHE A 394 -3.68 24.82 4.31
CA PHE A 394 -3.85 23.39 4.56
C PHE A 394 -4.99 23.13 5.54
N GLU A 395 -5.00 23.73 6.73
CA GLU A 395 -6.03 23.50 7.74
C GLU A 395 -7.44 23.82 7.22
N ALA A 396 -7.60 24.95 6.52
CA ALA A 396 -8.87 25.34 5.92
C ALA A 396 -9.32 24.35 4.83
N SER A 397 -8.40 23.92 3.96
CA SER A 397 -8.68 22.95 2.90
C SER A 397 -9.03 21.57 3.47
N PHE A 398 -8.25 21.12 4.44
CA PHE A 398 -8.37 19.81 5.06
C PHE A 398 -9.62 19.71 5.94
N THR A 399 -9.96 20.76 6.68
CA THR A 399 -11.23 20.85 7.44
C THR A 399 -12.43 20.77 6.51
N LYS A 400 -12.35 21.41 5.33
CA LYS A 400 -13.42 21.37 4.33
C LYS A 400 -13.60 19.95 3.75
N GLU A 401 -12.50 19.23 3.53
CA GLU A 401 -12.51 17.86 3.00
C GLU A 401 -12.99 16.83 4.04
N ILE A 402 -12.57 16.98 5.31
CA ILE A 402 -12.99 16.11 6.41
C ILE A 402 -14.47 16.30 6.78
N ASN A 403 -15.00 17.53 6.64
CA ASN A 403 -16.40 17.86 6.92
C ASN A 403 -17.24 17.96 5.65
N ASP A 404 -17.04 17.02 4.73
CA ASP A 404 -17.70 17.04 3.42
C ASP A 404 -19.23 16.94 3.52
N PHE A 405 -19.78 16.37 4.60
CA PHE A 405 -21.21 16.21 4.82
C PHE A 405 -21.67 16.72 6.21
N PRO A 406 -22.94 17.17 6.35
CA PRO A 406 -23.46 17.69 7.61
C PRO A 406 -23.39 16.69 8.78
N GLU A 407 -22.93 17.15 9.95
CA GLU A 407 -22.75 16.33 11.17
C GLU A 407 -24.04 15.64 11.65
N CYS A 408 -25.20 16.23 11.36
CA CYS A 408 -26.51 15.69 11.72
C CYS A 408 -26.80 14.30 11.13
N PHE A 409 -26.03 13.85 10.13
CA PHE A 409 -26.12 12.50 9.56
C PHE A 409 -25.18 11.49 10.20
N ASN A 410 -24.35 11.90 11.19
CA ASN A 410 -23.47 11.02 11.95
C ASN A 410 -22.58 10.11 11.08
N GLY A 411 -22.10 10.61 9.94
CA GLY A 411 -21.25 9.87 9.00
C GLY A 411 -21.98 8.84 8.12
N TYR A 412 -23.31 8.73 8.23
CA TYR A 412 -24.11 7.76 7.45
C TYR A 412 -23.88 7.92 5.94
N TYR A 413 -23.69 9.15 5.45
CA TYR A 413 -23.47 9.41 4.03
C TYR A 413 -22.00 9.52 3.63
N ASP A 414 -21.03 9.26 4.52
CA ASP A 414 -19.61 9.40 4.19
C ASP A 414 -19.21 8.38 3.11
N ASN A 415 -19.63 7.12 3.30
CA ASN A 415 -19.34 6.00 2.39
C ASN A 415 -20.61 5.34 1.81
N HIS A 416 -21.77 5.98 1.97
CA HIS A 416 -23.05 5.50 1.44
C HIS A 416 -23.74 6.60 0.65
N ASN A 417 -24.40 6.21 -0.45
CA ASN A 417 -25.12 7.12 -1.33
C ASN A 417 -26.64 6.92 -1.14
N PRO A 418 -27.45 7.99 -1.24
CA PRO A 418 -28.90 7.85 -1.24
C PRO A 418 -29.38 6.80 -2.25
N LEU A 419 -30.14 5.81 -1.78
CA LEU A 419 -30.72 4.76 -2.62
C LEU A 419 -31.62 5.34 -3.72
N HIS A 420 -31.54 4.78 -4.93
CA HIS A 420 -32.44 5.12 -6.03
C HIS A 420 -33.85 4.55 -5.78
N LEU A 421 -34.76 5.41 -5.31
CA LEU A 421 -36.15 5.07 -4.99
C LEU A 421 -37.14 5.51 -6.07
N ASP A 422 -38.26 4.79 -6.19
CA ASP A 422 -39.45 5.30 -6.87
C ASP A 422 -40.06 6.44 -6.03
N LEU A 423 -39.83 7.68 -6.48
CA LEU A 423 -40.23 8.89 -5.77
C LEU A 423 -41.74 9.06 -5.66
N ASP A 424 -42.51 8.37 -6.51
CA ASP A 424 -43.97 8.42 -6.57
C ASP A 424 -44.64 7.32 -5.73
N ALA A 425 -44.06 6.11 -5.73
CA ALA A 425 -44.62 4.93 -5.06
C ALA A 425 -44.17 4.74 -3.60
N THR A 426 -43.21 5.51 -3.10
CA THR A 426 -42.74 5.36 -1.71
C THR A 426 -43.74 6.02 -0.74
N ASP A 427 -44.64 5.20 -0.19
CA ASP A 427 -45.59 5.59 0.86
C ASP A 427 -44.87 5.90 2.18
N ALA A 428 -45.37 6.90 2.89
CA ALA A 428 -44.89 7.27 4.21
C ALA A 428 -45.33 6.21 5.23
N SER A 429 -44.46 5.26 5.55
CA SER A 429 -44.57 4.55 6.82
C SER A 429 -44.00 5.47 7.90
N ASP A 430 -44.76 5.67 8.98
CA ASP A 430 -44.38 6.51 10.13
C ASP A 430 -44.23 5.59 11.35
N PRO A 431 -43.09 4.90 11.51
CA PRO A 431 -42.85 4.22 12.76
C PRO A 431 -42.49 5.32 13.78
N GLU A 432 -43.35 5.53 14.78
CA GLU A 432 -43.01 6.36 15.93
C GLU A 432 -41.69 5.83 16.53
N ASN A 433 -40.72 6.73 16.77
CA ASN A 433 -39.40 6.48 17.36
C ASN A 433 -38.31 5.82 16.48
N VAL A 434 -38.30 6.02 15.15
CA VAL A 434 -37.13 5.62 14.34
C VAL A 434 -35.96 6.60 14.49
N THR A 435 -34.78 6.07 14.83
CA THR A 435 -33.52 6.80 14.72
C THR A 435 -32.90 6.52 13.36
N TYR A 436 -32.84 7.51 12.47
CA TYR A 436 -32.37 7.31 11.09
C TYR A 436 -30.84 7.25 10.95
N PHE A 437 -30.13 7.99 11.81
CA PHE A 437 -28.67 8.19 11.76
C PHE A 437 -27.99 7.74 13.06
N GLY A 438 -28.63 6.80 13.76
CA GLY A 438 -28.14 6.27 15.03
C GLY A 438 -26.86 5.43 14.84
N THR A 439 -26.19 5.12 15.95
CA THR A 439 -24.98 4.28 15.92
C THR A 439 -25.27 2.91 15.28
N SER A 440 -26.46 2.36 15.50
CA SER A 440 -26.91 1.10 14.87
C SER A 440 -27.03 1.19 13.34
N GLN A 441 -27.58 2.28 12.80
CA GLN A 441 -27.78 2.46 11.35
C GLN A 441 -26.45 2.66 10.63
N VAL A 442 -25.54 3.43 11.23
CA VAL A 442 -24.18 3.61 10.70
C VAL A 442 -23.40 2.30 10.77
N ALA A 443 -23.55 1.52 11.85
CA ALA A 443 -22.89 0.22 11.99
C ALA A 443 -23.29 -0.79 10.90
N LEU A 444 -24.54 -0.74 10.38
CA LEU A 444 -24.97 -1.58 9.26
C LEU A 444 -24.14 -1.32 7.99
N LEU A 445 -23.74 -0.08 7.72
CA LEU A 445 -22.90 0.26 6.57
C LEU A 445 -21.49 -0.32 6.71
N SER A 446 -20.91 -0.21 7.91
CA SER A 446 -19.63 -0.84 8.24
C SER A 446 -19.71 -2.37 8.15
N GLU A 447 -20.82 -2.96 8.61
CA GLU A 447 -21.08 -4.40 8.51
C GLU A 447 -21.20 -4.85 7.04
N LEU A 448 -21.89 -4.07 6.19
CA LEU A 448 -21.98 -4.36 4.76
C LEU A 448 -20.59 -4.37 4.10
N ALA A 449 -19.75 -3.38 4.38
CA ALA A 449 -18.37 -3.33 3.88
C ALA A 449 -17.54 -4.55 4.35
N THR A 450 -17.73 -4.94 5.61
CA THR A 450 -17.10 -6.14 6.20
C THR A 450 -17.50 -7.40 5.43
N LEU A 451 -18.81 -7.61 5.25
CA LEU A 451 -19.36 -8.79 4.59
C LEU A 451 -18.92 -8.87 3.14
N GLN A 452 -18.84 -7.74 2.42
CA GLN A 452 -18.34 -7.70 1.05
C GLN A 452 -16.87 -8.15 0.98
N ASN A 453 -16.02 -7.63 1.88
CA ASN A 453 -14.61 -8.01 1.93
C ASN A 453 -14.44 -9.50 2.28
N ASP A 454 -15.20 -10.00 3.26
CA ASP A 454 -15.15 -11.40 3.68
C ASP A 454 -15.63 -12.35 2.58
N LEU A 455 -16.69 -11.99 1.84
CA LEU A 455 -17.19 -12.78 0.71
C LEU A 455 -16.18 -12.83 -0.43
N ASN A 456 -15.60 -11.68 -0.80
CA ASN A 456 -14.53 -11.61 -1.80
C ASN A 456 -13.34 -12.50 -1.39
N PHE A 457 -12.99 -12.48 -0.11
CA PHE A 457 -11.90 -13.28 0.43
C PHE A 457 -12.21 -14.80 0.43
N LEU A 458 -13.44 -15.20 0.78
CA LEU A 458 -13.89 -16.60 0.70
C LEU A 458 -13.98 -17.10 -0.75
N GLU A 459 -14.36 -16.24 -1.69
CA GLU A 459 -14.34 -16.54 -3.12
C GLU A 459 -12.90 -16.78 -3.59
N TYR A 460 -11.97 -15.89 -3.24
CA TYR A 460 -10.55 -16.07 -3.52
C TYR A 460 -10.02 -17.39 -2.94
N MET A 461 -10.40 -17.74 -1.71
CA MET A 461 -10.00 -19.00 -1.07
C MET A 461 -10.56 -20.23 -1.80
N THR A 462 -11.80 -20.14 -2.29
CA THR A 462 -12.43 -21.20 -3.09
C THR A 462 -11.69 -21.42 -4.41
N GLN A 463 -11.27 -20.32 -5.07
CA GLN A 463 -10.49 -20.37 -6.31
C GLN A 463 -9.03 -20.80 -6.07
N ASN A 464 -8.49 -20.55 -4.87
CA ASN A 464 -7.09 -20.79 -4.52
C ASN A 464 -6.94 -21.61 -3.22
N PRO A 465 -7.45 -22.86 -3.15
CA PRO A 465 -7.51 -23.64 -1.90
C PRO A 465 -6.12 -24.00 -1.33
N ALA A 466 -5.06 -23.93 -2.15
CA ALA A 466 -3.69 -24.14 -1.70
C ALA A 466 -3.10 -22.94 -0.92
N ALA A 467 -3.68 -21.75 -1.05
CA ALA A 467 -3.20 -20.53 -0.40
C ALA A 467 -3.51 -20.52 1.11
N TYR A 468 -4.71 -21.02 1.48
CA TYR A 468 -5.18 -21.09 2.86
C TYR A 468 -5.73 -22.48 3.17
N ARG A 469 -5.16 -23.14 4.19
CA ARG A 469 -5.63 -24.49 4.59
C ARG A 469 -6.86 -24.45 5.49
N ASN A 470 -6.93 -23.47 6.39
CA ASN A 470 -8.00 -23.34 7.37
C ASN A 470 -8.32 -21.87 7.59
N PHE A 471 -9.55 -21.58 8.01
CA PHE A 471 -10.00 -20.28 8.47
C PHE A 471 -10.87 -20.44 9.72
N GLU A 472 -11.04 -19.37 10.46
CA GLU A 472 -11.91 -19.28 11.62
C GLU A 472 -13.12 -18.45 11.26
N TYR A 473 -14.29 -18.93 11.68
CA TYR A 473 -15.57 -18.26 11.54
C TYR A 473 -16.34 -18.48 12.84
N GLU A 474 -16.81 -17.41 13.46
CA GLU A 474 -17.35 -17.43 14.84
C GLU A 474 -16.37 -18.11 15.83
N SER A 475 -16.81 -19.11 16.59
CA SER A 475 -15.97 -19.88 17.51
C SER A 475 -15.39 -21.16 16.88
N GLY A 476 -15.57 -21.38 15.58
CA GLY A 476 -15.22 -22.60 14.87
C GLY A 476 -14.04 -22.43 13.93
N ARG A 477 -13.22 -23.49 13.80
CA ARG A 477 -12.16 -23.58 12.79
C ARG A 477 -12.58 -24.52 11.67
N TYR A 478 -12.52 -24.03 10.44
CA TYR A 478 -12.98 -24.71 9.23
C TYR A 478 -11.82 -24.90 8.24
N SER A 479 -11.88 -25.96 7.44
CA SER A 479 -10.96 -26.20 6.32
C SER A 479 -11.43 -25.43 5.08
N SER A 480 -10.52 -25.09 4.15
CA SER A 480 -10.83 -24.26 2.98
C SER A 480 -11.87 -24.87 2.02
N ASP A 481 -12.07 -26.18 2.05
CA ASP A 481 -13.18 -26.85 1.33
C ASP A 481 -14.58 -26.42 1.84
N LYS A 482 -14.66 -25.83 3.04
CA LYS A 482 -15.89 -25.27 3.62
C LYS A 482 -16.05 -23.78 3.35
N ALA A 483 -15.14 -23.14 2.63
CA ALA A 483 -15.21 -21.71 2.33
C ALA A 483 -16.52 -21.35 1.61
N SER A 484 -16.94 -22.15 0.63
CA SER A 484 -18.20 -21.91 -0.11
C SER A 484 -19.44 -22.02 0.79
N LEU A 485 -19.44 -22.93 1.76
CA LEU A 485 -20.55 -23.07 2.72
C LEU A 485 -20.68 -21.82 3.60
N VAL A 486 -19.55 -21.31 4.10
CA VAL A 486 -19.56 -20.09 4.92
C VAL A 486 -19.88 -18.86 4.07
N ALA A 487 -19.43 -18.82 2.82
CA ALA A 487 -19.80 -17.77 1.87
C ALA A 487 -21.31 -17.71 1.64
N GLU A 488 -22.00 -18.85 1.53
CA GLU A 488 -23.47 -18.87 1.43
C GLU A 488 -24.16 -18.31 2.69
N ILE A 489 -23.61 -18.56 3.88
CA ILE A 489 -24.14 -18.03 5.15
C ILE A 489 -23.95 -16.50 5.18
N LEU A 490 -22.74 -16.03 4.89
CA LEU A 490 -22.43 -14.60 4.88
C LEU A 490 -23.18 -13.87 3.77
N ALA A 491 -23.42 -14.48 2.62
CA ALA A 491 -24.21 -13.90 1.53
C ALA A 491 -25.67 -13.69 1.94
N LYS A 492 -26.27 -14.64 2.68
CA LYS A 492 -27.62 -14.46 3.26
C LYS A 492 -27.65 -13.33 4.27
N LYS A 493 -26.63 -13.24 5.12
CA LYS A 493 -26.49 -12.15 6.10
C LYS A 493 -26.30 -10.79 5.42
N MET A 494 -25.49 -10.72 4.36
CA MET A 494 -25.32 -9.53 3.54
C MET A 494 -26.64 -9.12 2.89
N ALA A 495 -27.40 -10.05 2.31
CA ALA A 495 -28.70 -9.76 1.73
C ALA A 495 -29.69 -9.17 2.76
N GLU A 496 -29.71 -9.69 3.98
CA GLU A 496 -30.53 -9.15 5.07
C GLU A 496 -30.04 -7.76 5.51
N THR A 497 -28.73 -7.55 5.61
CA THR A 497 -28.12 -6.25 5.95
C THR A 497 -28.45 -5.20 4.89
N VAL A 498 -28.32 -5.54 3.60
CA VAL A 498 -28.72 -4.68 2.46
C VAL A 498 -30.20 -4.33 2.56
N LYS A 499 -31.07 -5.29 2.88
CA LYS A 499 -32.50 -5.03 3.04
C LYS A 499 -32.79 -4.05 4.17
N GLN A 500 -32.09 -4.15 5.30
CA GLN A 500 -32.21 -3.21 6.42
C GLN A 500 -31.75 -1.80 6.04
N ILE A 501 -30.62 -1.68 5.34
CA ILE A 501 -30.12 -0.39 4.83
C ILE A 501 -31.12 0.21 3.84
N GLN A 502 -31.63 -0.58 2.89
CA GLN A 502 -32.62 -0.12 1.92
C GLN A 502 -33.92 0.33 2.59
N GLN A 503 -34.36 -0.36 3.64
CA GLN A 503 -35.52 0.06 4.41
C GLN A 503 -35.25 1.37 5.14
N ASN A 504 -34.11 1.51 5.81
CA ASN A 504 -33.71 2.75 6.47
C ASN A 504 -33.66 3.92 5.47
N ASP A 505 -33.13 3.71 4.26
CA ASP A 505 -33.11 4.74 3.21
C ASP A 505 -34.50 5.14 2.72
N LYS A 506 -35.44 4.18 2.61
CA LYS A 506 -36.86 4.47 2.32
C LYS A 506 -37.49 5.31 3.41
N ASP A 507 -37.25 4.94 4.67
CA ASP A 507 -37.81 5.65 5.82
C ASP A 507 -37.21 7.07 5.94
N ILE A 508 -35.90 7.22 5.66
CA ILE A 508 -35.23 8.52 5.54
C ILE A 508 -35.90 9.38 4.45
N TYR A 509 -36.12 8.82 3.25
CA TYR A 509 -36.77 9.56 2.18
C TYR A 509 -38.19 10.00 2.56
N ALA A 510 -39.00 9.10 3.13
CA ALA A 510 -40.35 9.40 3.59
C ALA A 510 -40.36 10.52 4.64
N PHE A 511 -39.45 10.46 5.62
CA PHE A 511 -39.26 11.46 6.65
C PHE A 511 -38.96 12.85 6.05
N PHE A 512 -37.96 12.95 5.17
CA PHE A 512 -37.60 14.23 4.55
C PHE A 512 -38.65 14.75 3.58
N ARG A 513 -39.38 13.88 2.88
CA ARG A 513 -40.52 14.26 2.03
C ARG A 513 -41.63 14.90 2.85
N ARG A 514 -41.90 14.38 4.06
CA ARG A 514 -42.86 14.99 5.01
C ARG A 514 -42.37 16.35 5.48
N LEU A 515 -41.14 16.44 5.99
CA LEU A 515 -40.56 17.72 6.43
C LEU A 515 -40.58 18.78 5.32
N ALA A 516 -40.24 18.38 4.09
CA ALA A 516 -40.31 19.26 2.93
C ALA A 516 -41.76 19.70 2.62
N SER A 517 -42.75 18.84 2.87
CA SER A 517 -44.16 19.18 2.68
C SER A 517 -44.67 20.14 3.77
N GLU A 518 -44.28 19.93 5.02
CA GLU A 518 -44.61 20.82 6.16
C GLU A 518 -44.02 22.22 5.99
N LYS A 519 -42.89 22.33 5.30
CA LYS A 519 -42.17 23.58 5.03
C LYS A 519 -42.42 24.18 3.65
N ASP A 520 -43.36 23.65 2.88
CA ASP A 520 -43.68 24.10 1.52
C ASP A 520 -42.48 24.07 0.53
N ARG A 521 -41.53 23.15 0.74
CA ARG A 521 -40.32 22.91 -0.08
C ARG A 521 -40.35 21.57 -0.82
N LYS A 522 -41.52 20.95 -0.97
CA LYS A 522 -41.67 19.61 -1.57
C LYS A 522 -41.13 19.53 -3.00
N ASP A 523 -41.37 20.55 -3.82
CA ASP A 523 -40.91 20.61 -5.21
C ASP A 523 -39.40 20.76 -5.31
N GLU A 524 -38.80 21.55 -4.41
CA GLU A 524 -37.35 21.72 -4.31
C GLU A 524 -36.68 20.40 -3.90
N PHE A 525 -37.24 19.73 -2.88
CA PHE A 525 -36.77 18.42 -2.42
C PHE A 525 -36.82 17.37 -3.54
N ARG A 526 -37.92 17.32 -4.30
CA ARG A 526 -38.03 16.40 -5.44
C ARG A 526 -37.00 16.71 -6.52
N LYS A 527 -36.83 17.99 -6.90
CA LYS A 527 -35.83 18.40 -7.90
C LYS A 527 -34.41 18.05 -7.46
N ALA A 528 -34.09 18.16 -6.18
CA ALA A 528 -32.78 17.79 -5.64
C ALA A 528 -32.51 16.28 -5.80
N TYR A 529 -33.50 15.43 -5.50
CA TYR A 529 -33.42 13.99 -5.72
C TYR A 529 -33.32 13.63 -7.21
N ASP A 530 -34.16 14.22 -8.06
CA ASP A 530 -34.10 14.01 -9.52
C ASP A 530 -32.72 14.41 -10.10
N SER A 531 -32.15 15.51 -9.60
CA SER A 531 -30.80 15.96 -10.00
C SER A 531 -29.73 14.98 -9.56
N PHE A 532 -29.82 14.46 -8.32
CA PHE A 532 -28.88 13.49 -7.80
C PHE A 532 -28.95 12.16 -8.56
N TYR A 533 -30.14 11.60 -8.78
CA TYR A 533 -30.30 10.34 -9.53
C TYR A 533 -29.85 10.45 -10.98
N LYS A 534 -30.07 11.60 -11.63
CA LYS A 534 -29.53 11.85 -12.98
C LYS A 534 -28.01 11.84 -12.97
N MET A 535 -27.39 12.51 -11.99
CA MET A 535 -25.93 12.53 -11.83
C MET A 535 -25.37 11.14 -11.50
N ASP A 536 -26.08 10.34 -10.69
CA ASP A 536 -25.70 8.98 -10.32
C ASP A 536 -25.71 8.02 -11.52
N ALA A 537 -26.80 8.01 -12.28
CA ALA A 537 -26.86 7.23 -13.51
C ALA A 537 -25.85 7.69 -14.57
N GLU A 538 -25.59 8.99 -14.67
CA GLU A 538 -24.60 9.54 -15.58
C GLU A 538 -23.17 9.19 -15.16
N PHE A 539 -22.86 9.26 -13.86
CA PHE A 539 -21.57 8.87 -13.29
C PHE A 539 -21.26 7.40 -13.61
N ASP A 540 -22.19 6.48 -13.37
CA ASP A 540 -21.99 5.05 -13.66
C ASP A 540 -21.73 4.81 -15.15
N ARG A 541 -22.48 5.48 -16.03
CA ARG A 541 -22.29 5.39 -17.48
C ARG A 541 -20.91 5.87 -17.91
N LEU A 542 -20.43 6.98 -17.34
CA LEU A 542 -19.15 7.60 -17.64
C LEU A 542 -17.97 6.83 -17.02
N ALA A 543 -18.11 6.33 -15.79
CA ALA A 543 -17.13 5.48 -15.13
C ALA A 543 -16.94 4.14 -15.88
N LYS A 544 -18.00 3.62 -16.50
CA LYS A 544 -17.88 2.45 -17.39
C LYS A 544 -16.99 2.73 -18.61
N LYS A 545 -17.03 3.95 -19.17
CA LYS A 545 -16.15 4.35 -20.27
C LYS A 545 -14.68 4.44 -19.84
N TYR A 546 -14.43 4.96 -18.63
CA TYR A 546 -13.09 4.91 -18.02
C TYR A 546 -12.59 3.46 -17.87
N THR A 547 -13.44 2.56 -17.38
CA THR A 547 -13.10 1.14 -17.20
C THR A 547 -12.78 0.48 -18.54
N GLU A 548 -13.60 0.72 -19.56
CA GLU A 548 -13.39 0.23 -20.94
C GLU A 548 -12.04 0.71 -21.51
N MET A 549 -11.67 1.98 -21.30
CA MET A 549 -10.37 2.55 -21.72
C MET A 549 -9.16 1.90 -21.03
N HIS A 550 -9.33 1.40 -19.80
CA HIS A 550 -8.29 0.67 -19.08
C HIS A 550 -8.19 -0.77 -19.57
N GLU A 551 -9.29 -1.53 -19.50
CA GLU A 551 -9.35 -2.95 -19.83
C GLU A 551 -8.87 -3.23 -21.26
N GLU A 552 -9.31 -2.41 -22.22
CA GLU A 552 -8.97 -2.62 -23.63
C GLU A 552 -7.57 -2.14 -24.00
N PHE A 553 -6.88 -1.44 -23.09
CA PHE A 553 -5.47 -1.04 -23.25
C PHE A 553 -4.49 -1.92 -22.47
N GLU A 554 -4.96 -2.84 -21.62
CA GLU A 554 -4.12 -3.72 -20.77
C GLU A 554 -3.04 -4.49 -21.56
N PHE A 555 -3.30 -4.79 -22.83
CA PHE A 555 -2.34 -5.47 -23.69
C PHE A 555 -1.02 -4.72 -23.87
N ALA A 556 -1.00 -3.40 -23.68
CA ALA A 556 0.20 -2.57 -23.80
C ALA A 556 1.20 -2.82 -22.66
N TYR A 557 0.75 -3.39 -21.54
CA TYR A 557 1.59 -3.74 -20.39
C TYR A 557 2.05 -5.21 -20.40
N GLN A 558 1.68 -5.95 -21.44
CA GLN A 558 2.04 -7.36 -21.62
C GLN A 558 3.06 -7.51 -22.75
N ASN A 559 3.93 -8.52 -22.64
CA ASN A 559 4.89 -8.82 -23.70
C ASN A 559 4.19 -9.52 -24.88
N ASN A 560 3.79 -8.74 -25.88
CA ASN A 560 3.06 -9.19 -27.06
C ASN A 560 3.89 -9.03 -28.34
N GLN A 561 3.60 -9.84 -29.37
CA GLN A 561 4.22 -9.67 -30.69
C GLN A 561 3.69 -8.39 -31.38
N PRO A 562 4.50 -7.66 -32.17
CA PRO A 562 4.10 -6.42 -32.83
C PRO A 562 2.80 -6.52 -33.64
N GLU A 563 2.57 -7.64 -34.33
CA GLU A 563 1.37 -7.87 -35.13
C GLU A 563 0.09 -7.89 -34.27
N LEU A 564 0.17 -8.52 -33.09
CA LEU A 564 -0.93 -8.57 -32.13
C LEU A 564 -1.16 -7.19 -31.49
N ILE A 565 -0.09 -6.44 -31.23
CA ILE A 565 -0.15 -5.06 -30.71
C ILE A 565 -0.90 -4.17 -31.70
N HIS A 566 -0.55 -4.23 -33.00
CA HIS A 566 -1.23 -3.46 -34.03
C HIS A 566 -2.72 -3.83 -34.15
N ALA A 567 -3.06 -5.12 -34.13
CA ALA A 567 -4.46 -5.56 -34.19
C ALA A 567 -5.28 -5.06 -32.99
N LYS A 568 -4.73 -5.15 -31.77
CA LYS A 568 -5.39 -4.65 -30.56
C LYS A 568 -5.47 -3.13 -30.51
N LEU A 569 -4.44 -2.40 -30.97
CA LEU A 569 -4.46 -0.94 -31.08
C LEU A 569 -5.55 -0.46 -32.04
N ASN A 570 -5.73 -1.11 -33.18
CA ASN A 570 -6.81 -0.75 -34.11
C ASN A 570 -8.18 -0.85 -33.44
N ARG A 571 -8.41 -1.89 -32.63
CA ARG A 571 -9.65 -2.00 -31.84
C ARG A 571 -9.73 -0.90 -30.78
N PHE A 572 -8.63 -0.64 -30.07
CA PHE A 572 -8.56 0.37 -29.02
C PHE A 572 -8.84 1.78 -29.55
N TYR A 573 -8.35 2.16 -30.74
CA TYR A 573 -8.59 3.48 -31.32
C TYR A 573 -10.09 3.78 -31.52
N HIS A 574 -10.92 2.77 -31.80
CA HIS A 574 -12.37 2.96 -31.87
C HIS A 574 -13.00 3.28 -30.50
N ILE A 575 -12.47 2.69 -29.44
CA ILE A 575 -12.90 2.94 -28.06
C ILE A 575 -12.43 4.33 -27.62
N GLU A 576 -11.20 4.68 -27.96
CA GLU A 576 -10.62 6.00 -27.72
C GLU A 576 -11.39 7.11 -28.44
N ASP A 577 -11.83 6.89 -29.69
CA ASP A 577 -12.67 7.85 -30.40
C ASP A 577 -14.01 8.04 -29.69
N SER A 578 -14.67 6.95 -29.30
CA SER A 578 -15.89 7.02 -28.48
C SER A 578 -15.67 7.76 -27.15
N PHE A 579 -14.51 7.59 -26.53
CA PHE A 579 -14.14 8.29 -25.30
C PHE A 579 -13.88 9.78 -25.55
N CYS A 580 -13.25 10.17 -26.65
CA CYS A 580 -13.01 11.57 -27.00
C CYS A 580 -14.30 12.33 -27.32
N ASP A 581 -15.26 11.67 -27.97
CA ASP A 581 -16.61 12.21 -28.17
C ASP A 581 -17.30 12.44 -26.82
N GLU A 582 -17.22 11.46 -25.93
CA GLU A 582 -17.77 11.56 -24.58
C GLU A 582 -17.10 12.69 -23.77
N LEU A 583 -15.78 12.81 -23.87
CA LEU A 583 -15.01 13.87 -23.22
C LEU A 583 -15.45 15.25 -23.73
N SER A 584 -15.67 15.37 -25.03
CA SER A 584 -16.20 16.60 -25.65
C SER A 584 -17.61 16.94 -25.17
N HIS A 585 -18.46 15.94 -24.95
CA HIS A 585 -19.80 16.12 -24.39
C HIS A 585 -19.76 16.53 -22.92
N LEU A 586 -18.93 15.87 -22.12
CA LEU A 586 -18.70 16.18 -20.71
C LEU A 586 -18.24 17.64 -20.54
N MET A 587 -17.28 18.09 -21.36
CA MET A 587 -16.78 19.47 -21.32
C MET A 587 -17.84 20.54 -21.64
N LYS A 588 -18.87 20.18 -22.43
CA LYS A 588 -19.98 21.07 -22.77
C LYS A 588 -21.14 21.00 -21.77
N SER A 589 -21.15 19.98 -20.90
CA SER A 589 -22.23 19.76 -19.95
C SER A 589 -22.20 20.80 -18.82
N ALA A 590 -23.33 21.48 -18.62
CA ALA A 590 -23.50 22.41 -17.51
C ALA A 590 -23.36 21.72 -16.14
N ALA A 591 -23.63 20.41 -16.06
CA ALA A 591 -23.53 19.64 -14.83
C ALA A 591 -22.08 19.46 -14.34
N TYR A 592 -21.11 19.41 -15.25
CA TYR A 592 -19.69 19.20 -14.93
C TYR A 592 -18.86 20.49 -14.97
N LYS A 593 -19.40 21.59 -15.51
CA LYS A 593 -18.66 22.84 -15.70
C LYS A 593 -17.96 23.35 -14.44
N ALA A 594 -18.59 23.24 -13.28
CA ALA A 594 -18.00 23.68 -12.00
C ALA A 594 -16.96 22.69 -11.42
N ALA A 595 -16.89 21.47 -11.96
CA ALA A 595 -15.96 20.43 -11.56
C ALA A 595 -14.72 20.36 -12.46
N ILE A 596 -14.78 20.89 -13.68
CA ILE A 596 -13.66 20.92 -14.63
C ILE A 596 -12.70 22.05 -14.25
N THR A 597 -11.43 21.71 -14.03
CA THR A 597 -10.35 22.69 -13.77
C THR A 597 -9.75 23.19 -15.08
N ASP A 598 -8.97 24.27 -15.01
CA ASP A 598 -8.20 24.77 -16.16
C ASP A 598 -7.22 23.72 -16.68
N GLU A 599 -6.58 22.98 -15.76
CA GLU A 599 -5.73 21.84 -16.08
C GLU A 599 -6.48 20.75 -16.87
N ALA A 600 -7.63 20.31 -16.36
CA ALA A 600 -8.46 19.31 -17.03
C ALA A 600 -8.90 19.82 -18.41
N THR A 601 -9.30 21.10 -18.50
CA THR A 601 -9.67 21.73 -19.77
C THR A 601 -8.53 21.67 -20.79
N ASN A 602 -7.32 22.04 -20.39
CA ASN A 602 -6.15 22.03 -21.26
C ASN A 602 -5.78 20.61 -21.70
N ALA A 603 -5.71 19.66 -20.76
CA ALA A 603 -5.39 18.26 -21.05
C ALA A 603 -6.43 17.62 -21.98
N PHE A 604 -7.71 17.84 -21.72
CA PHE A 604 -8.79 17.30 -22.55
C PHE A 604 -8.77 17.89 -23.95
N ASN A 605 -8.62 19.22 -24.08
CA ASN A 605 -8.52 19.87 -25.39
C ASN A 605 -7.31 19.35 -26.19
N ALA A 606 -6.16 19.18 -25.56
CA ALA A 606 -4.96 18.64 -26.21
C ALA A 606 -5.20 17.22 -26.70
N TYR A 607 -5.78 16.35 -25.86
CA TYR A 607 -6.05 14.95 -26.18
C TYR A 607 -7.13 14.77 -27.26
N ILE A 608 -8.14 15.65 -27.28
CA ILE A 608 -9.17 15.66 -28.33
C ILE A 608 -8.58 16.14 -29.66
N SER A 609 -7.66 17.12 -29.63
CA SER A 609 -7.13 17.77 -30.84
C SER A 609 -5.99 17.02 -31.50
N ASP A 610 -5.13 16.35 -30.72
CA ASP A 610 -3.98 15.60 -31.23
C ASP A 610 -4.06 14.14 -30.80
N ARG A 611 -4.31 13.25 -31.78
CA ARG A 611 -4.52 11.83 -31.51
C ARG A 611 -3.18 11.13 -31.25
N PRO A 612 -2.97 10.56 -30.06
CA PRO A 612 -1.72 9.91 -29.71
C PRO A 612 -1.47 8.66 -30.56
N ARG A 613 -0.25 8.53 -31.06
CA ARG A 613 0.23 7.26 -31.65
C ARG A 613 0.97 6.47 -30.58
N TYR A 614 0.33 5.42 -30.08
CA TYR A 614 0.86 4.63 -28.96
C TYR A 614 2.00 3.67 -29.33
N PHE A 615 2.11 3.28 -30.60
CA PHE A 615 3.11 2.33 -31.05
C PHE A 615 3.57 2.66 -32.48
N THR A 616 4.88 2.90 -32.64
CA THR A 616 5.52 3.18 -33.93
C THR A 616 6.91 2.55 -33.97
N ASN A 617 7.33 2.07 -35.15
CA ASN A 617 8.65 1.44 -35.34
C ASN A 617 8.97 0.33 -34.31
N ASP A 618 8.01 -0.55 -34.05
CA ASP A 618 8.09 -1.65 -33.07
C ASP A 618 8.40 -1.21 -31.62
N LYS A 619 8.06 0.04 -31.27
CA LYS A 619 8.26 0.61 -29.94
C LYS A 619 7.04 1.38 -29.46
N TYR A 620 6.79 1.28 -28.15
CA TYR A 620 5.77 2.08 -27.49
C TYR A 620 6.20 3.54 -27.35
N ASN A 621 5.27 4.45 -27.59
CA ASN A 621 5.41 5.86 -27.31
C ASN A 621 5.00 6.12 -25.85
N HIS A 622 5.99 6.12 -24.96
CA HIS A 622 5.75 6.29 -23.53
C HIS A 622 5.14 7.66 -23.19
N GLU A 623 5.43 8.70 -23.97
CA GLU A 623 4.86 10.03 -23.73
C GLU A 623 3.37 10.06 -24.04
N ALA A 624 2.96 9.47 -25.17
CA ALA A 624 1.54 9.31 -25.50
C ALA A 624 0.78 8.48 -24.46
N ILE A 625 1.37 7.38 -23.98
CA ILE A 625 0.77 6.54 -22.91
C ILE A 625 0.62 7.33 -21.62
N ASN A 626 1.62 8.13 -21.26
CA ASN A 626 1.57 8.98 -20.07
C ASN A 626 0.50 10.07 -20.18
N GLN A 627 0.37 10.72 -21.35
CA GLN A 627 -0.69 11.70 -21.61
C GLN A 627 -2.09 11.08 -21.46
N LYS A 628 -2.32 9.87 -22.01
CA LYS A 628 -3.57 9.12 -21.79
C LYS A 628 -3.85 8.90 -20.30
N ALA A 629 -2.84 8.47 -19.54
CA ALA A 629 -2.99 8.23 -18.10
C ALA A 629 -3.36 9.52 -17.34
N ILE A 630 -2.72 10.65 -17.67
CA ILE A 630 -3.06 11.96 -17.10
C ILE A 630 -4.52 12.33 -17.41
N VAL A 631 -4.95 12.17 -18.67
CA VAL A 631 -6.33 12.47 -19.09
C VAL A 631 -7.35 11.58 -18.38
N LEU A 632 -7.10 10.29 -18.26
CA LEU A 632 -8.00 9.35 -17.57
C LEU A 632 -8.10 9.68 -16.07
N ASN A 633 -6.99 10.04 -15.42
CA ASN A 633 -7.00 10.46 -14.03
C ASN A 633 -7.79 11.76 -13.82
N LEU A 634 -7.55 12.77 -14.65
CA LEU A 634 -8.29 14.04 -14.61
C LEU A 634 -9.77 13.85 -14.91
N TYR A 635 -10.11 12.97 -15.87
CA TYR A 635 -11.48 12.60 -16.19
C TYR A 635 -12.20 12.03 -14.98
N MET A 636 -11.63 11.01 -14.32
CA MET A 636 -12.23 10.41 -13.13
C MET A 636 -12.36 11.43 -11.98
N ALA A 637 -11.34 12.27 -11.77
CA ALA A 637 -11.39 13.32 -10.74
C ALA A 637 -12.53 14.33 -10.99
N VAL A 638 -12.77 14.71 -12.25
CA VAL A 638 -13.89 15.58 -12.62
C VAL A 638 -15.23 14.90 -12.35
N LEU A 639 -15.38 13.62 -12.71
CA LEU A 639 -16.61 12.85 -12.43
C LEU A 639 -16.91 12.80 -10.94
N GLN A 640 -15.92 12.42 -10.13
CA GLN A 640 -16.05 12.31 -8.67
C GLN A 640 -16.40 13.66 -8.04
N ARG A 641 -15.73 14.74 -8.45
CA ARG A 641 -16.00 16.08 -7.95
C ARG A 641 -17.42 16.54 -8.27
N ALA A 642 -17.89 16.34 -9.51
CA ALA A 642 -19.26 16.68 -9.90
C ALA A 642 -20.31 15.87 -9.13
N TYR A 643 -20.05 14.56 -8.94
CA TYR A 643 -20.90 13.66 -8.17
C TYR A 643 -21.02 14.11 -6.70
N VAL A 644 -19.88 14.32 -6.03
CA VAL A 644 -19.83 14.78 -4.63
C VAL A 644 -20.51 16.13 -4.46
N GLN A 645 -20.32 17.08 -5.39
CA GLN A 645 -21.02 18.38 -5.36
C GLN A 645 -22.55 18.22 -5.42
N ASN A 646 -23.08 17.31 -6.24
CA ASN A 646 -24.52 17.04 -6.32
C ASN A 646 -25.04 16.37 -5.05
N LYS A 647 -24.29 15.40 -4.52
CA LYS A 647 -24.58 14.78 -3.22
C LYS A 647 -24.63 15.83 -2.11
N LYS A 648 -23.65 16.73 -2.04
CA LYS A 648 -23.62 17.84 -1.07
C LYS A 648 -24.84 18.74 -1.14
N LYS A 649 -25.32 19.10 -2.35
CA LYS A 649 -26.54 19.90 -2.53
C LYS A 649 -27.77 19.20 -1.92
N LEU A 650 -27.95 17.91 -2.21
CA LEU A 650 -29.07 17.14 -1.67
C LEU A 650 -29.00 17.02 -0.14
N LEU A 651 -27.81 16.69 0.39
CA LEU A 651 -27.62 16.53 1.83
C LEU A 651 -27.69 17.85 2.60
N GLY A 652 -27.24 18.96 2.00
CA GLY A 652 -27.42 20.31 2.53
C GLY A 652 -28.89 20.68 2.68
N LEU A 653 -29.71 20.44 1.64
CA LEU A 653 -31.16 20.64 1.70
C LEU A 653 -31.80 19.81 2.82
N LYS A 654 -31.41 18.54 2.98
CA LYS A 654 -31.88 17.70 4.08
C LYS A 654 -31.51 18.29 5.45
N ALA A 655 -30.27 18.76 5.62
CA ALA A 655 -29.84 19.37 6.89
C ALA A 655 -30.63 20.65 7.22
N GLU A 656 -30.90 21.50 6.23
CA GLU A 656 -31.78 22.67 6.38
C GLU A 656 -33.20 22.27 6.82
N LEU A 657 -33.76 21.22 6.21
CA LEU A 657 -35.08 20.69 6.56
C LEU A 657 -35.16 20.16 8.00
N MET A 658 -34.05 19.73 8.62
CA MET A 658 -34.03 19.34 10.05
C MET A 658 -33.80 20.51 11.01
N SER A 659 -33.18 21.61 10.55
CA SER A 659 -32.70 22.69 11.41
C SER A 659 -33.69 23.84 11.61
N SER A 660 -34.73 23.90 10.77
CA SER A 660 -35.86 24.85 10.90
C SER A 660 -37.12 24.16 11.43
#